data_AF-A0A938RWT6-F1
#
_entry.id   AF-A0A938RWT6-F1
#
_cell.length_a   1.000
_cell.length_b   1.000
_cell.length_c   1.000
_cell.angle_alpha   90.00
_cell.angle_beta   90.00
_cell.angle_gamma   90.00
#
_symmetry.space_group_name_H-M   'P 1'
#
loop_
_entity.id
_entity.type
_entity.pdbx_description
1 polymer ?
#
loop_
_entity_poly.entity_id
_entity_poly.type
_entity_poly.pdbx_seq_one_letter_code
_entity_poly.pdbx_strand_id
1 'polypeptide(L)'
;MRLLFLAGLAVVAAALAAGAPAAPNAAATSSGASLTAAEHPFLLWTKDEAAAIRRRIENEPWATAQYEAMLKETGNGQTFRNLFRYQVMGDESVVNAEKKYLVSLIGNNPRLFKGDTGGGRHYDQYLSVLRYDALYDRLSSAERQGLEDTFRDFIRHHCEEETLRFTRTSWLPNMQWPRPMTAHLMAVALRDERLIRQCFNSRGGWKYFFDDYLGDGRFYFEEFGKQYSMIGEMFLWCRGLERLGLNELGYGYTGKGGATMRRFVESVVEIGYPRVEIPGGLPHYPQITMGDARASGLSGAPPYVFQKSIVMGYMPGGAGGNPRWIAANMNGRDHKNAKVDKMLHPFWFELAHAKWPDGRFDYFLAQMRRPGEAAYAPSLFWGLGPIDPKKVSPPPAPSYVARERGFVLLRADESPAYWESEAPAVALQLATYYVHYAHDCFSLLGFYAMNRPIYLNRQISNGYGGGCPWTDSARGHCGVMVDGLQYLSDDADAAKGHPHWPNPIGEVPTRSAFDPLVKFVAARARPVGGTVSLDNRQPLAGGTLSLDLRREEPEVWPGVDMTRALFLTRQYLCDFFQLSSNRPRRYEWQVHALGQFQNDPAWKPTDELNDRLYDTGNRAVAALLSDPVERDRYQLKGVVRLDAGRQSWTATVLQTCALPDAGAALGKAWYDRRIGVRVHMLGEPGTVAYAGRSPVSRSQGGKEQNKGERSELPNEVGGTTVLVSRTTPATVFAALHEPFKDTRPIIESFRCVQQTAEGVAAAVRGGPGSPVNDRLLVRFGDRYGQPLTLAGEGESFTFADRAYVRIAPDRVDVSGDLRAMTLAVSGKPALFVNGQHREARYLEGRLLLGE
;
A
#
# COMPACT_ATOMS: atom_id res chain seq x y z
N MET A 1 -44.58 -22.65 38.51
CA MET A 1 -45.40 -23.72 37.92
C MET A 1 -46.47 -23.06 37.08
N ARG A 2 -46.36 -23.19 35.74
CA ARG A 2 -47.37 -22.93 34.68
C ARG A 2 -47.81 -21.49 34.42
N LEU A 3 -48.04 -21.01 33.19
CA LEU A 3 -47.66 -21.34 31.82
C LEU A 3 -48.37 -20.26 30.94
N LEU A 4 -47.84 -19.95 29.75
CA LEU A 4 -48.48 -19.21 28.64
C LEU A 4 -48.65 -17.68 28.76
N PHE A 5 -47.76 -16.92 28.11
CA PHE A 5 -48.11 -16.01 27.00
C PHE A 5 -46.83 -15.63 26.24
N LEU A 6 -46.64 -16.27 25.08
CA LEU A 6 -45.52 -16.09 24.15
C LEU A 6 -46.14 -16.02 22.75
N ALA A 7 -46.12 -14.85 22.12
CA ALA A 7 -45.99 -14.67 20.66
C ALA A 7 -46.11 -13.18 20.30
N GLY A 8 -45.05 -12.63 19.69
CA GLY A 8 -45.14 -11.45 18.84
C GLY A 8 -44.30 -10.25 19.26
N LEU A 9 -42.97 -10.33 19.11
CA LEU A 9 -42.07 -9.20 18.77
C LEU A 9 -40.62 -9.68 18.73
N ALA A 10 -40.17 -10.14 17.55
CA ALA A 10 -38.74 -10.35 17.26
C ALA A 10 -38.49 -10.29 15.74
N VAL A 11 -38.57 -9.08 15.18
CA VAL A 11 -37.92 -8.74 13.91
C VAL A 11 -37.28 -7.37 14.14
N VAL A 12 -36.01 -7.22 13.74
CA VAL A 12 -35.15 -6.04 13.88
C VAL A 12 -34.37 -5.92 15.21
N ALA A 13 -33.34 -6.77 15.38
CA ALA A 13 -32.05 -6.42 16.04
C ALA A 13 -31.09 -7.63 16.06
N ALA A 14 -30.53 -8.01 14.91
CA ALA A 14 -29.38 -8.92 14.85
C ALA A 14 -28.60 -8.73 13.54
N ALA A 15 -27.93 -7.59 13.42
CA ALA A 15 -26.82 -7.41 12.49
C ALA A 15 -25.82 -6.50 13.20
N LEU A 16 -24.52 -6.86 13.18
CA LEU A 16 -23.38 -6.26 13.89
C LEU A 16 -23.00 -6.91 15.23
N ALA A 17 -22.74 -8.22 15.18
CA ALA A 17 -21.68 -8.84 15.97
C ALA A 17 -21.02 -9.91 15.10
N ALA A 18 -19.95 -9.54 14.40
CA ALA A 18 -19.11 -10.48 13.69
C ALA A 18 -18.36 -11.33 14.72
N GLY A 19 -18.96 -12.46 15.09
CA GLY A 19 -18.25 -13.54 15.76
C GLY A 19 -17.19 -14.07 14.81
N ALA A 20 -15.92 -14.02 15.22
CA ALA A 20 -14.88 -14.78 14.56
C ALA A 20 -15.30 -16.27 14.59
N PRO A 21 -15.33 -16.98 13.44
CA PRO A 21 -15.63 -18.40 13.47
C PRO A 21 -14.54 -19.11 14.29
N ALA A 22 -14.96 -19.93 15.24
CA ALA A 22 -14.07 -20.85 15.93
C ALA A 22 -13.32 -21.69 14.88
N ALA A 23 -12.00 -21.65 14.91
CA ALA A 23 -11.16 -22.45 14.03
C ALA A 23 -11.53 -23.93 14.22
N PRO A 24 -11.96 -24.66 13.18
CA PRO A 24 -12.12 -26.10 13.31
C PRO A 24 -10.74 -26.70 13.54
N ASN A 25 -10.57 -27.41 14.66
CA ASN A 25 -9.46 -28.35 14.85
C ASN A 25 -9.63 -29.47 13.82
N ALA A 26 -9.14 -29.23 12.61
CA ALA A 26 -9.08 -30.22 11.55
C ALA A 26 -7.87 -31.14 11.81
N ALA A 27 -8.06 -32.13 12.68
CA ALA A 27 -7.31 -33.38 12.55
C ALA A 27 -7.82 -34.07 11.27
N ALA A 28 -7.29 -33.67 10.12
CA ALA A 28 -7.59 -34.29 8.84
C ALA A 28 -7.08 -35.73 8.87
N THR A 29 -8.00 -36.67 9.08
CA THR A 29 -7.78 -38.07 8.77
C THR A 29 -7.50 -38.16 7.27
N SER A 30 -6.27 -38.55 6.92
CA SER A 30 -5.84 -38.76 5.53
C SER A 30 -6.60 -39.95 4.94
N SER A 31 -7.82 -39.76 4.46
CA SER A 31 -8.43 -40.71 3.54
C SER A 31 -7.58 -40.69 2.28
N GLY A 32 -6.90 -41.80 1.97
CA GLY A 32 -6.07 -41.97 0.77
C GLY A 32 -6.90 -41.96 -0.51
N ALA A 33 -7.46 -40.80 -0.85
CA ALA A 33 -8.04 -40.56 -2.16
C ALA A 33 -6.88 -40.55 -3.16
N SER A 34 -6.91 -41.50 -4.10
CA SER A 34 -5.99 -41.50 -5.24
C SER A 34 -6.11 -40.16 -5.98
N LEU A 35 -4.97 -39.61 -6.42
CA LEU A 35 -4.93 -38.47 -7.35
C LEU A 35 -5.95 -38.68 -8.48
N THR A 36 -6.65 -37.61 -8.86
CA THR A 36 -7.49 -37.65 -10.06
C THR A 36 -6.59 -37.93 -11.28
N ALA A 37 -7.11 -38.69 -12.25
CA ALA A 37 -6.39 -39.01 -13.48
C ALA A 37 -6.37 -37.82 -14.46
N ALA A 38 -5.82 -36.67 -14.05
CA ALA A 38 -5.65 -35.53 -14.93
C ALA A 38 -4.61 -35.87 -16.02
N GLU A 39 -5.00 -35.73 -17.28
CA GLU A 39 -4.09 -35.89 -18.43
C GLU A 39 -3.41 -34.57 -18.78
N HIS A 40 -2.18 -34.64 -19.29
CA HIS A 40 -1.53 -33.49 -19.89
C HIS A 40 -2.26 -33.04 -21.17
N PRO A 41 -2.38 -31.72 -21.43
CA PRO A 41 -2.09 -30.63 -20.49
C PRO A 41 -3.20 -30.43 -19.44
N PHE A 42 -2.81 -29.95 -18.27
CA PHE A 42 -3.76 -29.56 -17.23
C PHE A 42 -3.30 -28.38 -16.35
N LEU A 43 -2.18 -27.71 -16.64
CA LEU A 43 -1.74 -26.53 -15.87
C LEU A 43 -2.38 -25.24 -16.37
N LEU A 44 -2.22 -24.92 -17.66
CA LEU A 44 -2.89 -23.76 -18.27
C LEU A 44 -4.33 -24.12 -18.60
N TRP A 45 -4.48 -25.08 -19.50
CA TRP A 45 -5.76 -25.52 -20.05
C TRP A 45 -5.82 -27.04 -20.01
N THR A 46 -6.98 -27.56 -19.65
CA THR A 46 -7.40 -28.92 -20.02
C THR A 46 -7.78 -28.94 -21.49
N LYS A 47 -7.85 -30.14 -22.09
CA LYS A 47 -8.33 -30.32 -23.47
C LYS A 47 -9.73 -29.74 -23.68
N ASP A 48 -10.61 -29.86 -22.69
CA ASP A 48 -11.99 -29.35 -22.76
C ASP A 48 -12.04 -27.82 -22.71
N GLU A 49 -11.25 -27.19 -21.84
CA GLU A 49 -11.12 -25.73 -21.80
C GLU A 49 -10.53 -25.19 -23.11
N ALA A 50 -9.48 -25.84 -23.63
CA ALA A 50 -8.88 -25.46 -24.91
C ALA A 50 -9.90 -25.56 -26.06
N ALA A 51 -10.66 -26.65 -26.14
CA ALA A 51 -11.72 -26.81 -27.12
C ALA A 51 -12.85 -25.78 -26.95
N ALA A 52 -13.21 -25.44 -25.70
CA ALA A 52 -14.19 -24.39 -25.42
C ALA A 52 -13.71 -23.01 -25.87
N ILE A 53 -12.47 -22.63 -25.57
CA ILE A 53 -11.89 -21.36 -26.00
C ILE A 53 -11.83 -21.29 -27.53
N ARG A 54 -11.38 -22.36 -28.20
CA ARG A 54 -11.37 -22.45 -29.66
C ARG A 54 -12.75 -22.20 -30.27
N ARG A 55 -13.78 -22.88 -29.76
CA ARG A 55 -15.17 -22.65 -30.21
C ARG A 55 -15.60 -21.20 -30.05
N ARG A 56 -15.16 -20.50 -29.01
CA ARG A 56 -15.48 -19.07 -28.84
C ARG A 56 -14.78 -18.22 -29.89
N ILE A 57 -13.51 -18.48 -30.19
CA ILE A 57 -12.77 -17.79 -31.26
C ILE A 57 -13.43 -18.01 -32.61
N GLU A 58 -13.95 -19.21 -32.87
CA GLU A 58 -14.61 -19.56 -34.13
C GLU A 58 -16.02 -18.96 -34.27
N ASN A 59 -16.73 -18.71 -33.16
CA ASN A 59 -18.15 -18.33 -33.19
C ASN A 59 -18.45 -16.91 -32.68
N GLU A 60 -17.56 -16.29 -31.88
CA GLU A 60 -17.79 -14.99 -31.26
C GLU A 60 -16.88 -13.91 -31.88
N PRO A 61 -17.42 -12.87 -32.55
CA PRO A 61 -16.60 -11.88 -33.27
C PRO A 61 -15.55 -11.16 -32.42
N TRP A 62 -15.85 -10.87 -31.16
CA TRP A 62 -14.89 -10.22 -30.26
C TRP A 62 -13.72 -11.14 -29.91
N ALA A 63 -13.97 -12.46 -29.81
CA ALA A 63 -12.94 -13.45 -29.49
C ALA A 63 -12.03 -13.67 -30.70
N THR A 64 -12.59 -13.70 -31.91
CA THR A 64 -11.82 -13.68 -33.17
C THR A 64 -10.91 -12.45 -33.23
N ALA A 65 -11.46 -11.27 -32.99
CA ALA A 65 -10.69 -10.02 -32.99
C ALA A 65 -9.58 -10.01 -31.93
N GLN A 66 -9.84 -10.54 -30.73
CA GLN A 66 -8.80 -10.66 -29.70
C GLN A 66 -7.71 -11.68 -30.06
N TYR A 67 -8.06 -12.78 -30.72
CA TYR A 67 -7.07 -13.74 -31.20
C TYR A 67 -6.17 -13.10 -32.27
N GLU A 68 -6.76 -12.38 -33.22
CA GLU A 68 -6.01 -11.63 -34.24
C GLU A 68 -5.11 -10.54 -33.64
N ALA A 69 -5.58 -9.84 -32.60
CA ALA A 69 -4.79 -8.86 -31.87
C ALA A 69 -3.60 -9.53 -31.16
N MET A 70 -3.84 -10.67 -30.50
CA MET A 70 -2.80 -11.45 -29.82
C MET A 70 -1.72 -11.93 -30.80
N LEU A 71 -2.06 -12.31 -32.03
CA LEU A 71 -1.07 -12.71 -33.05
C LEU A 71 -0.12 -11.56 -33.46
N LYS A 72 -0.53 -10.31 -33.27
CA LYS A 72 0.28 -9.11 -33.58
C LYS A 72 1.14 -8.67 -32.40
N GLU A 73 0.91 -9.20 -31.20
CA GLU A 73 1.72 -8.88 -30.02
C GLU A 73 3.15 -9.45 -30.15
N THR A 74 4.15 -8.64 -29.79
CA THR A 74 5.56 -9.04 -29.74
C THR A 74 6.15 -8.79 -28.35
N GLY A 75 7.29 -9.40 -28.05
CA GLY A 75 7.98 -9.25 -26.75
C GLY A 75 7.39 -10.13 -25.65
N ASN A 76 7.30 -9.59 -24.42
CA ASN A 76 6.89 -10.34 -23.22
C ASN A 76 5.59 -11.14 -23.44
N GLY A 77 5.50 -12.32 -22.84
CA GLY A 77 4.38 -13.24 -22.95
C GLY A 77 4.44 -14.15 -24.18
N GLN A 78 5.54 -14.13 -24.95
CA GLN A 78 5.66 -14.90 -26.19
C GLN A 78 5.45 -16.40 -25.97
N THR A 79 6.02 -16.94 -24.89
CA THR A 79 5.86 -18.36 -24.55
C THR A 79 4.38 -18.71 -24.37
N PHE A 80 3.63 -17.92 -23.60
CA PHE A 80 2.20 -18.14 -23.38
C PHE A 80 1.41 -18.11 -24.69
N ARG A 81 1.68 -17.11 -25.56
CA ARG A 81 1.02 -17.02 -26.87
C ARG A 81 1.33 -18.21 -27.77
N ASN A 82 2.58 -18.69 -27.78
CA ASN A 82 2.97 -19.86 -28.56
C ASN A 82 2.30 -21.13 -28.04
N LEU A 83 2.30 -21.35 -26.72
CA LEU A 83 1.61 -22.50 -26.12
C LEU A 83 0.10 -22.44 -26.38
N PHE A 84 -0.52 -21.26 -26.35
CA PHE A 84 -1.93 -21.07 -26.72
C PHE A 84 -2.19 -21.42 -28.19
N ARG A 85 -1.37 -20.89 -29.12
CA ARG A 85 -1.48 -21.18 -30.55
C ARG A 85 -1.44 -22.69 -30.82
N TYR A 86 -0.54 -23.41 -30.16
CA TYR A 86 -0.48 -24.86 -30.28
C TYR A 86 -1.70 -25.54 -29.62
N GLN A 87 -1.90 -25.34 -28.31
CA GLN A 87 -2.88 -26.11 -27.54
C GLN A 87 -4.34 -25.80 -27.86
N VAL A 88 -4.65 -24.52 -28.12
CA VAL A 88 -6.03 -24.08 -28.39
C VAL A 88 -6.30 -24.12 -29.90
N MET A 89 -5.37 -23.65 -30.72
CA MET A 89 -5.60 -23.46 -32.16
C MET A 89 -5.00 -24.56 -33.04
N GLY A 90 -4.19 -25.48 -32.49
CA GLY A 90 -3.56 -26.57 -33.24
C GLY A 90 -2.43 -26.10 -34.17
N ASP A 91 -1.82 -24.94 -33.91
CA ASP A 91 -0.74 -24.39 -34.73
C ASP A 91 0.59 -25.09 -34.45
N GLU A 92 0.98 -26.01 -35.34
CA GLU A 92 2.23 -26.78 -35.24
C GLU A 92 3.50 -25.93 -35.47
N SER A 93 3.39 -24.73 -36.06
CA SER A 93 4.56 -23.94 -36.48
C SER A 93 5.44 -23.47 -35.31
N VAL A 94 4.87 -23.40 -34.10
CA VAL A 94 5.55 -22.93 -32.88
C VAL A 94 6.16 -24.07 -32.06
N VAL A 95 5.74 -25.32 -32.30
CA VAL A 95 6.08 -26.48 -31.46
C VAL A 95 7.59 -26.74 -31.45
N ASN A 96 8.24 -26.72 -32.62
CA ASN A 96 9.67 -27.03 -32.72
C ASN A 96 10.54 -26.05 -31.92
N ALA A 97 10.22 -24.76 -31.94
CA ALA A 97 10.97 -23.74 -31.21
C ALA A 97 10.78 -23.90 -29.70
N GLU A 98 9.55 -24.09 -29.24
CA GLU A 98 9.23 -24.26 -27.81
C GLU A 98 9.79 -25.58 -27.26
N LYS A 99 9.66 -26.68 -28.01
CA LYS A 99 10.24 -27.98 -27.66
C LYS A 99 11.77 -27.89 -27.59
N LYS A 100 12.42 -27.30 -28.59
CA LYS A 100 13.89 -27.11 -28.59
C LYS A 100 14.36 -26.32 -27.37
N TYR A 101 13.61 -25.29 -26.97
CA TYR A 101 13.92 -24.52 -25.76
C TYR A 101 13.76 -25.35 -24.49
N LEU A 102 12.67 -26.12 -24.39
CA LEU A 102 12.43 -27.00 -23.25
C LEU A 102 13.50 -28.08 -23.12
N VAL A 103 13.81 -28.80 -24.20
CA VAL A 103 14.78 -29.91 -24.19
C VAL A 103 16.19 -29.44 -23.83
N SER A 104 16.55 -28.18 -24.12
CA SER A 104 17.85 -27.63 -23.66
C SER A 104 17.97 -27.44 -22.14
N LEU A 105 16.88 -27.64 -21.38
CA LEU A 105 16.91 -27.68 -19.92
C LEU A 105 17.47 -29.00 -19.38
N ILE A 106 17.44 -30.10 -20.15
CA ILE A 106 17.86 -31.43 -19.68
C ILE A 106 19.29 -31.39 -19.15
N GLY A 107 19.48 -31.87 -17.93
CA GLY A 107 20.79 -31.92 -17.25
C GLY A 107 21.25 -30.57 -16.69
N ASN A 108 20.43 -29.53 -16.77
CA ASN A 108 20.74 -28.27 -16.12
C ASN A 108 20.79 -28.43 -14.59
N ASN A 109 21.87 -27.94 -13.98
CA ASN A 109 22.06 -28.01 -12.53
C ASN A 109 21.74 -26.65 -11.87
N PRO A 110 20.67 -26.55 -11.07
CA PRO A 110 20.30 -25.29 -10.39
C PRO A 110 21.40 -24.76 -9.46
N ARG A 111 22.27 -25.63 -8.93
CA ARG A 111 23.36 -25.27 -8.01
C ARG A 111 24.48 -24.48 -8.69
N LEU A 112 24.61 -24.63 -10.01
CA LEU A 112 25.64 -23.96 -10.80
C LEU A 112 25.16 -22.65 -11.41
N PHE A 113 23.87 -22.33 -11.27
CA PHE A 113 23.31 -21.11 -11.83
C PHE A 113 23.78 -19.90 -11.01
N LYS A 114 24.73 -19.15 -11.56
CA LYS A 114 25.28 -17.95 -10.91
C LYS A 114 24.46 -16.69 -11.18
N GLY A 115 23.78 -16.61 -12.34
CA GLY A 115 23.00 -15.46 -12.80
C GLY A 115 23.78 -14.13 -12.82
N ASP A 116 23.25 -13.10 -13.49
CA ASP A 116 23.89 -11.77 -13.48
C ASP A 116 23.64 -10.99 -12.17
N THR A 117 22.77 -11.50 -11.30
CA THR A 117 22.23 -10.77 -10.13
C THR A 117 22.57 -11.40 -8.77
N GLY A 118 23.54 -12.34 -8.73
CA GLY A 118 24.19 -12.74 -7.48
C GLY A 118 23.58 -13.96 -6.78
N GLY A 119 23.95 -15.16 -7.23
CA GLY A 119 23.90 -16.38 -6.40
C GLY A 119 22.69 -17.29 -6.61
N GLY A 120 22.08 -17.26 -7.79
CA GLY A 120 21.06 -18.22 -8.21
C GLY A 120 19.69 -18.13 -7.54
N ARG A 121 19.47 -17.12 -6.68
CA ARG A 121 18.19 -16.89 -5.98
C ARG A 121 17.04 -16.59 -6.94
N HIS A 122 17.35 -15.94 -8.05
CA HIS A 122 16.41 -15.56 -9.10
C HIS A 122 16.11 -16.69 -10.08
N TYR A 123 16.54 -17.92 -9.80
CA TYR A 123 16.42 -18.99 -10.78
C TYR A 123 14.96 -19.41 -10.97
N ASP A 124 14.44 -19.29 -12.19
CA ASP A 124 13.02 -19.46 -12.48
C ASP A 124 12.81 -20.21 -13.80
N GLN A 125 12.06 -21.32 -13.76
CA GLN A 125 11.74 -22.14 -14.92
C GLN A 125 10.24 -22.36 -15.07
N TYR A 126 9.38 -21.55 -14.46
CA TYR A 126 7.94 -21.86 -14.50
C TYR A 126 7.41 -21.93 -15.95
N LEU A 127 7.94 -21.12 -16.87
CA LEU A 127 7.62 -21.20 -18.30
C LEU A 127 8.05 -22.53 -18.94
N SER A 128 9.16 -23.13 -18.51
CA SER A 128 9.59 -24.46 -18.95
C SER A 128 8.66 -25.56 -18.43
N VAL A 129 8.13 -25.40 -17.22
CA VAL A 129 7.09 -26.31 -16.68
C VAL A 129 5.83 -26.26 -17.54
N LEU A 130 5.41 -25.06 -17.95
CA LEU A 130 4.26 -24.89 -18.84
C LEU A 130 4.50 -25.51 -20.21
N ARG A 131 5.72 -25.39 -20.78
CA ARG A 131 6.10 -26.09 -22.01
C ARG A 131 6.02 -27.61 -21.84
N TYR A 132 6.49 -28.14 -20.73
CA TYR A 132 6.46 -29.58 -20.48
C TYR A 132 5.03 -30.12 -20.46
N ASP A 133 4.14 -29.47 -19.69
CA ASP A 133 2.72 -29.84 -19.62
C ASP A 133 2.03 -29.72 -20.98
N ALA A 134 2.25 -28.60 -21.68
CA ALA A 134 1.64 -28.34 -22.98
C ALA A 134 2.26 -29.12 -24.15
N LEU A 135 3.47 -29.66 -24.06
CA LEU A 135 4.12 -30.37 -25.18
C LEU A 135 4.34 -31.85 -24.85
N TYR A 136 3.72 -32.38 -23.78
CA TYR A 136 3.98 -33.70 -23.24
C TYR A 136 3.86 -34.83 -24.27
N ASP A 137 2.87 -34.72 -25.18
CA ASP A 137 2.60 -35.66 -26.26
C ASP A 137 3.65 -35.60 -27.40
N ARG A 138 4.37 -34.49 -27.52
CA ARG A 138 5.42 -34.27 -28.53
C ARG A 138 6.83 -34.58 -28.04
N LEU A 139 6.99 -34.89 -26.77
CA LEU A 139 8.26 -35.35 -26.20
C LEU A 139 8.41 -36.86 -26.46
N SER A 140 9.59 -37.26 -26.90
CA SER A 140 9.99 -38.67 -26.89
C SER A 140 10.10 -39.16 -25.44
N SER A 141 10.06 -40.48 -25.24
CA SER A 141 10.21 -41.04 -23.88
C SER A 141 11.55 -40.67 -23.24
N ALA A 142 12.62 -40.57 -24.02
CA ALA A 142 13.94 -40.14 -23.52
C ALA A 142 13.95 -38.66 -23.12
N GLU A 143 13.34 -37.78 -23.93
CA GLU A 143 13.20 -36.36 -23.59
C GLU A 143 12.34 -36.16 -22.34
N ARG A 144 11.23 -36.91 -22.21
CA ARG A 144 10.40 -36.89 -20.99
C ARG A 144 11.21 -37.30 -19.78
N GLN A 145 11.87 -38.46 -19.82
CA GLN A 145 12.68 -38.93 -18.70
C GLN A 145 13.76 -37.91 -18.30
N GLY A 146 14.51 -37.36 -19.27
CA GLY A 146 15.55 -36.37 -18.98
C GLY A 146 15.01 -35.08 -18.34
N LEU A 147 13.82 -34.62 -18.74
CA LEU A 147 13.15 -33.47 -18.13
C LEU A 147 12.64 -33.80 -16.73
N GLU A 148 12.03 -34.97 -16.54
CA GLU A 148 11.55 -35.44 -15.24
C GLU A 148 12.69 -35.58 -14.24
N ASP A 149 13.83 -36.14 -14.64
CA ASP A 149 15.04 -36.24 -13.82
C ASP A 149 15.58 -34.86 -13.44
N THR A 150 15.58 -33.93 -14.39
CA THR A 150 15.99 -32.53 -14.16
C THR A 150 15.05 -31.84 -13.17
N PHE A 151 13.72 -32.03 -13.31
CA PHE A 151 12.72 -31.48 -12.39
C PHE A 151 12.89 -32.05 -10.99
N ARG A 152 13.13 -33.36 -10.86
CA ARG A 152 13.37 -34.01 -9.56
C ARG A 152 14.66 -33.53 -8.91
N ASP A 153 15.73 -33.31 -9.66
CA ASP A 153 16.96 -32.70 -9.13
C ASP A 153 16.73 -31.27 -8.64
N PHE A 154 15.95 -30.47 -9.39
CA PHE A 154 15.58 -29.12 -8.98
C PHE A 154 14.75 -29.12 -7.69
N ILE A 155 13.74 -29.99 -7.60
CA ILE A 155 12.89 -30.11 -6.41
C ILE A 155 13.72 -30.56 -5.21
N ARG A 156 14.62 -31.55 -5.37
CA ARG A 156 15.55 -31.97 -4.31
C ARG A 156 16.41 -30.82 -3.84
N HIS A 157 17.01 -30.05 -4.76
CA HIS A 157 17.82 -28.89 -4.40
C HIS A 157 17.03 -27.89 -3.54
N HIS A 158 15.79 -27.57 -3.94
CA HIS A 158 14.97 -26.63 -3.18
C HIS A 158 14.50 -27.18 -1.83
N CYS A 159 14.01 -28.44 -1.79
CA CYS A 159 13.34 -28.99 -0.62
C CYS A 159 14.30 -29.60 0.41
N GLU A 160 15.47 -30.10 -0.01
CA GLU A 160 16.37 -30.90 0.84
C GLU A 160 17.72 -30.22 1.09
N GLU A 161 18.24 -29.47 0.12
CA GLU A 161 19.60 -28.90 0.19
C GLU A 161 19.63 -27.43 0.58
N GLU A 162 18.52 -26.70 0.39
CA GLU A 162 18.43 -25.29 0.78
C GLU A 162 18.43 -25.14 2.30
N THR A 163 19.43 -24.42 2.80
CA THR A 163 19.66 -24.25 4.25
C THR A 163 19.21 -22.90 4.77
N LEU A 164 18.89 -21.95 3.89
CA LEU A 164 18.40 -20.62 4.26
C LEU A 164 17.13 -20.72 5.13
N ARG A 165 17.12 -19.99 6.24
CA ARG A 165 15.98 -19.88 7.17
C ARG A 165 15.16 -18.63 6.90
N PHE A 166 14.11 -18.73 6.11
CA PHE A 166 13.27 -17.57 5.84
C PHE A 166 12.52 -17.11 7.08
N THR A 167 12.52 -15.81 7.25
CA THR A 167 11.69 -15.11 8.24
C THR A 167 10.87 -14.06 7.52
N ARG A 168 9.82 -13.58 8.18
CA ARG A 168 8.91 -12.59 7.61
C ARG A 168 9.64 -11.33 7.10
N THR A 169 10.79 -11.02 7.72
CA THR A 169 11.56 -9.79 7.51
C THR A 169 12.91 -10.02 6.83
N SER A 170 13.36 -11.27 6.65
CA SER A 170 14.57 -11.60 5.88
C SER A 170 14.28 -12.17 4.49
N TRP A 171 13.03 -12.56 4.23
CA TRP A 171 12.63 -13.10 2.94
C TRP A 171 12.21 -11.98 1.98
N LEU A 172 12.80 -11.98 0.79
CA LEU A 172 12.54 -11.11 -0.35
C LEU A 172 11.80 -11.94 -1.40
N PRO A 173 10.47 -12.11 -1.32
CA PRO A 173 9.81 -13.08 -2.19
C PRO A 173 9.93 -12.69 -3.66
N ASN A 174 9.95 -11.39 -3.98
CA ASN A 174 10.23 -10.89 -5.32
C ASN A 174 11.51 -11.45 -5.97
N MET A 175 12.54 -11.74 -5.17
CA MET A 175 13.83 -12.23 -5.63
C MET A 175 14.02 -13.72 -5.37
N GLN A 176 13.50 -14.22 -4.25
CA GLN A 176 13.83 -15.53 -3.71
C GLN A 176 12.73 -16.57 -3.94
N TRP A 177 11.49 -16.14 -4.21
CA TRP A 177 10.37 -17.03 -4.45
C TRP A 177 10.24 -17.61 -5.88
N PRO A 178 10.80 -17.01 -6.95
CA PRO A 178 10.76 -17.62 -8.29
C PRO A 178 11.26 -19.08 -8.32
N ARG A 179 12.33 -19.39 -7.58
CA ARG A 179 12.87 -20.75 -7.46
C ARG A 179 11.93 -21.72 -6.72
N PRO A 180 11.48 -21.46 -5.47
CA PRO A 180 10.49 -22.30 -4.82
C PRO A 180 9.23 -22.51 -5.67
N MET A 181 8.68 -21.46 -6.29
CA MET A 181 7.47 -21.63 -7.13
C MET A 181 7.73 -22.47 -8.38
N THR A 182 8.92 -22.39 -8.96
CA THR A 182 9.33 -23.31 -10.03
C THR A 182 9.30 -24.76 -9.55
N ALA A 183 9.87 -25.07 -8.38
CA ALA A 183 9.84 -26.42 -7.81
C ALA A 183 8.41 -26.91 -7.54
N HIS A 184 7.55 -26.04 -7.01
CA HIS A 184 6.13 -26.32 -6.80
C HIS A 184 5.45 -26.71 -8.11
N LEU A 185 5.60 -25.90 -9.15
CA LEU A 185 4.98 -26.17 -10.46
C LEU A 185 5.57 -27.41 -11.13
N MET A 186 6.88 -27.67 -11.00
CA MET A 186 7.50 -28.92 -11.46
C MET A 186 6.87 -30.13 -10.77
N ALA A 187 6.67 -30.09 -9.45
CA ALA A 187 6.03 -31.18 -8.71
C ALA A 187 4.59 -31.45 -9.20
N VAL A 188 3.83 -30.37 -9.47
CA VAL A 188 2.49 -30.49 -10.05
C VAL A 188 2.55 -31.10 -11.45
N ALA A 189 3.43 -30.63 -12.32
CA ALA A 189 3.59 -31.16 -13.67
C ALA A 189 4.01 -32.65 -13.68
N LEU A 190 4.78 -33.09 -12.68
CA LEU A 190 5.12 -34.50 -12.51
C LEU A 190 3.94 -35.35 -12.01
N ARG A 191 2.86 -34.71 -11.53
CA ARG A 191 1.71 -35.36 -10.87
C ARG A 191 2.14 -36.25 -9.70
N ASP A 192 3.18 -35.83 -8.98
CA ASP A 192 3.77 -36.57 -7.87
C ASP A 192 3.31 -35.96 -6.54
N GLU A 193 2.26 -36.53 -5.94
CA GLU A 193 1.68 -36.03 -4.68
C GLU A 193 2.71 -35.90 -3.56
N ARG A 194 3.66 -36.85 -3.48
CA ARG A 194 4.70 -36.82 -2.46
C ARG A 194 5.58 -35.58 -2.63
N LEU A 195 6.02 -35.30 -3.85
CA LEU A 195 6.80 -34.09 -4.13
C LEU A 195 5.98 -32.81 -3.96
N ILE A 196 4.70 -32.80 -4.34
CA ILE A 196 3.78 -31.68 -4.12
C ILE A 196 3.71 -31.33 -2.63
N ARG A 197 3.46 -32.34 -1.77
CA ARG A 197 3.40 -32.15 -0.31
C ARG A 197 4.76 -31.76 0.27
N GLN A 198 5.86 -32.27 -0.29
CA GLN A 198 7.22 -31.87 0.10
C GLN A 198 7.48 -30.39 -0.21
N CYS A 199 7.16 -29.92 -1.42
CA CYS A 199 7.27 -28.50 -1.79
C CYS A 199 6.37 -27.62 -0.93
N PHE A 200 5.11 -28.02 -0.73
CA PHE A 200 4.16 -27.29 0.10
C PHE A 200 4.70 -27.03 1.53
N ASN A 201 5.35 -28.03 2.12
CA ASN A 201 5.94 -27.98 3.47
C ASN A 201 7.40 -27.49 3.49
N SER A 202 8.00 -27.13 2.35
CA SER A 202 9.40 -26.70 2.30
C SER A 202 9.59 -25.33 2.97
N ARG A 203 10.84 -25.00 3.31
CA ARG A 203 11.19 -23.68 3.83
C ARG A 203 10.97 -22.62 2.74
N GLY A 204 10.18 -21.60 3.03
CA GLY A 204 9.79 -20.62 2.01
C GLY A 204 8.80 -21.18 0.98
N GLY A 205 8.24 -22.36 1.22
CA GLY A 205 7.19 -22.96 0.40
C GLY A 205 5.81 -22.37 0.70
N TRP A 206 4.79 -22.92 0.03
CA TRP A 206 3.41 -22.42 0.09
C TRP A 206 2.88 -22.26 1.51
N LYS A 207 3.04 -23.30 2.36
CA LYS A 207 2.55 -23.29 3.75
C LYS A 207 3.15 -22.14 4.54
N TYR A 208 4.48 -21.99 4.48
CA TYR A 208 5.20 -20.92 5.15
C TYR A 208 4.73 -19.53 4.69
N PHE A 209 4.53 -19.34 3.39
CA PHE A 209 4.08 -18.04 2.89
C PHE A 209 2.75 -17.61 3.52
N PHE A 210 1.76 -18.51 3.56
CA PHE A 210 0.44 -18.20 4.11
C PHE A 210 0.39 -18.21 5.64
N ASP A 211 1.22 -19.01 6.31
CA ASP A 211 1.19 -19.11 7.77
C ASP A 211 2.05 -18.07 8.47
N ASP A 212 3.21 -17.77 7.89
CA ASP A 212 4.26 -17.03 8.58
C ASP A 212 4.61 -15.72 7.87
N TYR A 213 4.59 -15.67 6.54
CA TYR A 213 4.98 -14.47 5.81
C TYR A 213 3.88 -13.41 5.72
N LEU A 214 2.65 -13.79 5.35
CA LEU A 214 1.55 -12.83 5.25
C LEU A 214 1.19 -12.24 6.61
N GLY A 215 1.08 -10.91 6.67
CA GLY A 215 0.57 -10.18 7.84
C GLY A 215 -0.96 -10.10 7.81
N ASP A 216 -1.59 -10.23 8.99
CA ASP A 216 -3.05 -10.10 9.17
C ASP A 216 -3.85 -11.08 8.27
N GLY A 217 -3.21 -12.20 7.91
CA GLY A 217 -3.74 -13.23 7.03
C GLY A 217 -3.93 -12.79 5.57
N ARG A 218 -3.31 -11.69 5.11
CA ARG A 218 -3.52 -11.24 3.71
C ARG A 218 -2.46 -10.30 3.14
N PHE A 219 -1.77 -9.52 3.97
CA PHE A 219 -0.90 -8.47 3.45
C PHE A 219 0.52 -8.95 3.24
N TYR A 220 1.03 -8.65 2.04
CA TYR A 220 2.40 -8.88 1.63
C TYR A 220 3.38 -8.11 2.51
N PHE A 221 4.45 -8.73 3.01
CA PHE A 221 5.34 -8.15 4.02
C PHE A 221 6.59 -7.43 3.47
N GLU A 222 6.74 -7.39 2.17
CA GLU A 222 7.61 -6.45 1.45
C GLU A 222 6.79 -5.21 1.07
N GLU A 223 7.42 -4.19 0.49
CA GLU A 223 6.69 -3.09 -0.13
C GLU A 223 5.64 -3.58 -1.15
N PHE A 224 4.43 -3.01 -1.12
CA PHE A 224 3.33 -3.44 -1.98
C PHE A 224 3.62 -3.27 -3.48
N GLY A 225 4.53 -2.36 -3.83
CA GLY A 225 4.96 -2.14 -5.21
C GLY A 225 5.68 -3.34 -5.85
N LYS A 226 6.11 -4.33 -5.05
CA LYS A 226 6.83 -5.54 -5.49
C LYS A 226 6.01 -6.81 -5.40
N GLN A 227 4.74 -6.72 -5.02
CA GLN A 227 3.82 -7.87 -4.95
C GLN A 227 3.61 -8.55 -6.33
N TYR A 228 4.10 -7.96 -7.43
CA TYR A 228 3.88 -8.42 -8.79
C TYR A 228 4.57 -9.72 -9.19
N SER A 229 5.52 -10.22 -8.41
CA SER A 229 6.49 -11.24 -8.83
C SER A 229 5.99 -12.68 -8.79
N MET A 230 4.87 -12.97 -8.10
CA MET A 230 4.42 -14.37 -7.90
C MET A 230 2.94 -14.66 -8.08
N ILE A 231 2.03 -13.67 -8.02
CA ILE A 231 0.58 -13.96 -7.93
C ILE A 231 0.11 -14.84 -9.11
N GLY A 232 0.65 -14.61 -10.30
CA GLY A 232 0.35 -15.42 -11.48
C GLY A 232 0.70 -16.90 -11.30
N GLU A 233 1.92 -17.20 -10.88
CA GLU A 233 2.41 -18.56 -10.64
C GLU A 233 1.67 -19.25 -9.51
N MET A 234 1.25 -18.48 -8.50
CA MET A 234 0.42 -18.99 -7.40
C MET A 234 -0.96 -19.45 -7.90
N PHE A 235 -1.58 -18.70 -8.82
CA PHE A 235 -2.81 -19.16 -9.47
C PHE A 235 -2.59 -20.45 -10.27
N LEU A 236 -1.46 -20.58 -10.97
CA LEU A 236 -1.13 -21.80 -11.72
C LEU A 236 -0.95 -23.01 -10.79
N TRP A 237 -0.31 -22.83 -9.63
CA TRP A 237 -0.24 -23.86 -8.59
C TRP A 237 -1.63 -24.28 -8.12
N CYS A 238 -2.47 -23.32 -7.71
CA CYS A 238 -3.82 -23.63 -7.23
C CYS A 238 -4.67 -24.34 -8.28
N ARG A 239 -4.64 -23.91 -9.55
CA ARG A 239 -5.39 -24.56 -10.64
C ARG A 239 -4.91 -25.98 -10.90
N GLY A 240 -3.59 -26.19 -10.94
CA GLY A 240 -3.02 -27.51 -11.13
C GLY A 240 -3.41 -28.47 -10.02
N LEU A 241 -3.34 -28.03 -8.76
CA LEU A 241 -3.78 -28.83 -7.61
C LEU A 241 -5.27 -29.13 -7.61
N GLU A 242 -6.12 -28.14 -7.92
CA GLU A 242 -7.57 -28.36 -8.02
C GLU A 242 -7.90 -29.45 -9.05
N ARG A 243 -7.25 -29.42 -10.21
CA ARG A 243 -7.43 -30.43 -11.26
C ARG A 243 -6.88 -31.81 -10.88
N LEU A 244 -5.89 -31.87 -10.00
CA LEU A 244 -5.37 -33.11 -9.39
C LEU A 244 -6.17 -33.62 -8.19
N GLY A 245 -7.21 -32.89 -7.75
CA GLY A 245 -7.99 -33.23 -6.56
C GLY A 245 -7.29 -32.90 -5.23
N LEU A 246 -6.24 -32.07 -5.26
CA LEU A 246 -5.43 -31.64 -4.11
C LEU A 246 -5.73 -30.19 -3.70
N ASN A 247 -6.98 -29.75 -3.84
CA ASN A 247 -7.34 -28.36 -3.63
C ASN A 247 -7.08 -27.88 -2.19
N GLU A 248 -6.96 -28.77 -1.20
CA GLU A 248 -6.59 -28.43 0.18
C GLU A 248 -5.20 -27.83 0.31
N LEU A 249 -4.32 -28.02 -0.68
CA LEU A 249 -2.97 -27.43 -0.77
C LEU A 249 -2.94 -26.17 -1.66
N GLY A 250 -4.06 -25.85 -2.30
CA GLY A 250 -4.22 -24.78 -3.29
C GLY A 250 -5.24 -23.73 -2.83
N TYR A 251 -6.34 -23.56 -3.58
CA TYR A 251 -7.37 -22.56 -3.21
C TYR A 251 -8.07 -22.88 -1.89
N GLY A 252 -8.16 -24.15 -1.52
CA GLY A 252 -8.77 -24.61 -0.26
C GLY A 252 -7.86 -24.45 0.96
N TYR A 253 -6.57 -24.13 0.78
CA TYR A 253 -5.68 -23.94 1.92
C TYR A 253 -6.05 -22.67 2.70
N THR A 254 -6.18 -22.82 4.03
CA THR A 254 -6.34 -21.71 4.96
C THR A 254 -5.19 -21.72 5.96
N GLY A 255 -4.28 -20.76 5.81
CA GLY A 255 -3.16 -20.57 6.71
C GLY A 255 -3.50 -19.79 7.98
N LYS A 256 -2.48 -19.51 8.77
CA LYS A 256 -2.59 -18.72 10.02
C LYS A 256 -3.30 -17.38 9.79
N GLY A 257 -4.08 -16.92 10.77
CA GLY A 257 -4.85 -15.67 10.65
C GLY A 257 -5.96 -15.71 9.59
N GLY A 258 -6.31 -16.91 9.11
CA GLY A 258 -7.28 -17.11 8.04
C GLY A 258 -6.74 -16.76 6.66
N ALA A 259 -5.44 -16.91 6.44
CA ALA A 259 -4.80 -16.56 5.18
C ALA A 259 -5.22 -17.49 4.05
N THR A 260 -5.63 -16.95 2.91
CA THR A 260 -6.04 -17.74 1.74
C THR A 260 -5.55 -17.06 0.46
N MET A 261 -5.46 -17.82 -0.63
CA MET A 261 -5.15 -17.25 -1.94
C MET A 261 -6.13 -16.13 -2.33
N ARG A 262 -7.42 -16.29 -1.98
CA ARG A 262 -8.45 -15.27 -2.20
C ARG A 262 -8.12 -13.98 -1.46
N ARG A 263 -7.91 -14.06 -0.14
CA ARG A 263 -7.62 -12.87 0.68
C ARG A 263 -6.30 -12.20 0.27
N PHE A 264 -5.31 -12.98 -0.18
CA PHE A 264 -4.07 -12.43 -0.69
C PHE A 264 -4.26 -11.62 -1.98
N VAL A 265 -5.05 -12.10 -2.95
CA VAL A 265 -5.33 -11.30 -4.16
C VAL A 265 -6.28 -10.13 -3.87
N GLU A 266 -7.27 -10.30 -2.99
CA GLU A 266 -8.15 -9.21 -2.53
C GLU A 266 -7.34 -8.11 -1.83
N SER A 267 -6.23 -8.46 -1.16
CA SER A 267 -5.36 -7.48 -0.49
C SER A 267 -4.85 -6.38 -1.42
N VAL A 268 -4.64 -6.67 -2.72
CA VAL A 268 -4.23 -5.68 -3.73
C VAL A 268 -5.30 -4.60 -3.90
N VAL A 269 -6.57 -4.99 -3.86
CA VAL A 269 -7.70 -4.05 -3.89
C VAL A 269 -7.85 -3.36 -2.53
N GLU A 270 -7.71 -4.08 -1.42
CA GLU A 270 -7.92 -3.53 -0.08
C GLU A 270 -6.95 -2.40 0.28
N ILE A 271 -5.76 -2.33 -0.32
CA ILE A 271 -4.81 -1.21 -0.14
C ILE A 271 -5.08 -0.02 -1.08
N GLY A 272 -6.21 -0.01 -1.78
CA GLY A 272 -6.58 1.00 -2.77
C GLY A 272 -7.10 2.33 -2.20
N TYR A 273 -6.65 3.42 -2.81
CA TYR A 273 -7.20 4.78 -2.65
C TYR A 273 -8.41 4.99 -3.58
N PRO A 274 -9.25 6.03 -3.35
CA PRO A 274 -10.33 6.34 -4.29
C PRO A 274 -9.76 6.73 -5.65
N ARG A 275 -10.58 6.60 -6.70
CA ARG A 275 -10.23 6.97 -8.08
C ARG A 275 -9.61 8.37 -8.15
N VAL A 276 -8.60 8.50 -9.00
CA VAL A 276 -8.06 9.77 -9.48
C VAL A 276 -8.54 10.01 -10.90
N GLU A 277 -9.18 11.15 -11.13
CA GLU A 277 -9.64 11.51 -12.47
C GLU A 277 -8.49 12.06 -13.32
N ILE A 278 -8.34 11.56 -14.55
CA ILE A 278 -7.42 12.11 -15.54
C ILE A 278 -8.28 12.77 -16.63
N PRO A 279 -8.38 14.12 -16.66
CA PRO A 279 -9.22 14.81 -17.65
C PRO A 279 -8.80 14.49 -19.07
N GLY A 280 -9.75 14.12 -19.94
CA GLY A 280 -9.48 13.68 -21.32
C GLY A 280 -8.88 12.26 -21.44
N GLY A 281 -8.56 11.63 -20.31
CA GLY A 281 -8.04 10.28 -20.23
C GLY A 281 -9.03 9.28 -19.62
N LEU A 282 -8.52 8.13 -19.18
CA LEU A 282 -9.26 7.18 -18.35
C LEU A 282 -8.78 7.21 -16.90
N PRO A 283 -9.66 6.94 -15.92
CA PRO A 283 -9.34 7.12 -14.52
C PRO A 283 -8.27 6.16 -13.99
N HIS A 284 -7.57 6.58 -12.96
CA HIS A 284 -6.52 5.83 -12.29
C HIS A 284 -6.98 5.42 -10.88
N TYR A 285 -6.69 4.20 -10.45
CA TYR A 285 -7.04 3.69 -9.12
C TYR A 285 -5.75 3.41 -8.35
N PRO A 286 -5.27 4.35 -7.52
CA PRO A 286 -4.00 4.22 -6.83
C PRO A 286 -4.06 3.20 -5.70
N GLN A 287 -2.90 2.72 -5.28
CA GLN A 287 -2.75 1.94 -4.05
C GLN A 287 -1.73 2.58 -3.11
N ILE A 288 -1.72 2.13 -1.86
CA ILE A 288 -0.69 2.50 -0.89
C ILE A 288 0.69 2.26 -1.49
N THR A 289 1.52 3.30 -1.41
CA THR A 289 2.91 3.27 -1.82
C THR A 289 3.78 3.50 -0.58
N MET A 290 4.61 2.51 -0.25
CA MET A 290 5.55 2.50 0.87
C MET A 290 6.85 1.85 0.40
N GLY A 291 7.91 1.98 1.20
CA GLY A 291 9.21 1.39 0.88
C GLY A 291 10.05 2.19 -0.11
N ASP A 292 11.03 1.51 -0.68
CA ASP A 292 12.12 2.07 -1.45
C ASP A 292 11.82 2.27 -2.95
N ALA A 293 10.70 1.74 -3.47
CA ALA A 293 10.26 1.93 -4.86
C ALA A 293 8.87 2.59 -4.97
N ARG A 294 8.88 3.90 -5.23
CA ARG A 294 7.71 4.79 -5.31
C ARG A 294 7.63 5.56 -6.63
N ALA A 295 8.23 4.98 -7.67
CA ALA A 295 8.26 5.53 -9.01
C ALA A 295 6.85 5.58 -9.65
N SER A 296 6.72 6.40 -10.70
CA SER A 296 5.47 6.54 -11.44
C SER A 296 5.13 5.24 -12.15
N GLY A 297 3.95 4.69 -11.92
CA GLY A 297 3.48 3.52 -12.66
C GLY A 297 2.89 3.87 -14.03
N LEU A 298 2.55 5.13 -14.28
CA LEU A 298 1.80 5.54 -15.47
C LEU A 298 2.73 6.15 -16.52
N SER A 299 2.86 5.45 -17.66
CA SER A 299 3.64 5.94 -18.81
C SER A 299 3.08 7.25 -19.36
N GLY A 300 3.97 8.20 -19.67
CA GLY A 300 3.60 9.52 -20.19
C GLY A 300 3.04 10.48 -19.13
N ALA A 301 2.93 10.07 -17.87
CA ALA A 301 2.46 10.93 -16.80
C ALA A 301 3.62 11.68 -16.10
N PRO A 302 3.33 12.83 -15.47
CA PRO A 302 4.31 13.53 -14.66
C PRO A 302 4.87 12.64 -13.54
N PRO A 303 6.14 12.82 -13.17
CA PRO A 303 6.75 12.00 -12.14
C PRO A 303 5.98 12.12 -10.80
N TYR A 304 5.89 10.98 -10.10
CA TYR A 304 5.30 10.81 -8.76
C TYR A 304 3.80 11.02 -8.60
N VAL A 305 3.09 11.63 -9.55
CA VAL A 305 1.65 11.88 -9.38
C VAL A 305 0.86 10.57 -9.35
N PHE A 306 1.27 9.61 -10.19
CA PHE A 306 0.62 8.31 -10.33
C PHE A 306 1.63 7.23 -9.94
N GLN A 307 1.79 6.99 -8.64
CA GLN A 307 2.66 5.93 -8.12
C GLN A 307 2.08 4.54 -8.42
N LYS A 308 2.17 3.59 -7.48
CA LYS A 308 1.62 2.24 -7.68
C LYS A 308 0.09 2.29 -7.76
N SER A 309 -0.50 1.38 -8.53
CA SER A 309 -1.95 1.37 -8.78
C SER A 309 -2.51 -0.03 -9.03
N ILE A 310 -3.79 -0.17 -8.68
CA ILE A 310 -4.64 -1.31 -9.01
C ILE A 310 -5.00 -1.23 -10.49
N VAL A 311 -5.46 -0.05 -10.94
CA VAL A 311 -5.77 0.26 -12.33
C VAL A 311 -4.94 1.47 -12.75
N MET A 312 -4.06 1.24 -13.73
CA MET A 312 -3.33 2.28 -14.42
C MET A 312 -4.28 2.91 -15.44
N GLY A 313 -4.65 4.17 -15.21
CA GLY A 313 -5.46 4.94 -16.14
C GLY A 313 -4.77 5.18 -17.49
N TYR A 314 -5.39 6.02 -18.30
CA TYR A 314 -4.83 6.46 -19.58
C TYR A 314 -4.71 7.98 -19.58
N MET A 315 -3.57 8.49 -20.03
CA MET A 315 -3.37 9.90 -20.33
C MET A 315 -4.24 10.32 -21.54
N PRO A 316 -4.49 11.62 -21.75
CA PRO A 316 -5.29 12.10 -22.89
C PRO A 316 -4.79 11.63 -24.26
N GLY A 317 -3.47 11.45 -24.40
CA GLY A 317 -2.85 10.90 -25.62
C GLY A 317 -2.97 9.37 -25.77
N GLY A 318 -3.71 8.68 -24.90
CA GLY A 318 -3.86 7.22 -24.92
C GLY A 318 -2.66 6.44 -24.37
N ALA A 319 -1.63 7.10 -23.85
CA ALA A 319 -0.53 6.45 -23.13
C ALA A 319 -1.00 5.97 -21.76
N GLY A 320 -0.58 4.77 -21.33
CA GLY A 320 -0.95 4.19 -20.04
C GLY A 320 -1.56 2.79 -20.18
N GLY A 321 -2.44 2.45 -19.23
CA GLY A 321 -3.05 1.13 -19.13
C GLY A 321 -2.20 0.13 -18.35
N ASN A 322 -2.87 -0.85 -17.74
CA ASN A 322 -2.19 -1.91 -17.01
C ASN A 322 -1.42 -2.82 -17.98
N PRO A 323 -0.09 -2.98 -17.82
CA PRO A 323 0.63 -3.98 -18.56
C PRO A 323 0.15 -5.38 -18.15
N ARG A 324 0.08 -6.28 -19.13
CA ARG A 324 -0.27 -7.69 -18.93
C ARG A 324 0.91 -8.52 -18.44
N TRP A 325 2.12 -8.12 -18.85
CA TRP A 325 3.36 -8.83 -18.59
C TRP A 325 4.44 -7.87 -18.10
N ILE A 326 5.35 -8.37 -17.25
CA ILE A 326 6.63 -7.71 -16.94
C ILE A 326 7.76 -8.72 -16.97
N ALA A 327 8.92 -8.31 -17.46
CA ALA A 327 10.15 -9.09 -17.39
C ALA A 327 11.26 -8.20 -16.81
N ALA A 328 11.72 -8.49 -15.60
CA ALA A 328 12.77 -7.72 -14.93
C ALA A 328 13.86 -8.66 -14.39
N ASN A 329 15.09 -8.14 -14.28
CA ASN A 329 16.26 -8.93 -13.87
C ASN A 329 16.05 -9.61 -12.50
N MET A 330 15.31 -8.95 -11.60
CA MET A 330 15.11 -9.40 -10.23
C MET A 330 13.97 -10.40 -10.09
N ASN A 331 13.09 -10.50 -11.09
CA ASN A 331 11.84 -11.26 -11.02
C ASN A 331 12.02 -12.73 -11.41
N GLY A 332 13.17 -13.11 -11.96
CA GLY A 332 13.38 -14.45 -12.48
C GLY A 332 14.32 -14.46 -13.68
N ARG A 333 15.26 -15.40 -13.67
CA ARG A 333 16.13 -15.74 -14.78
C ARG A 333 16.08 -17.24 -15.02
N ASP A 334 15.94 -17.63 -16.27
CA ASP A 334 15.90 -19.04 -16.63
C ASP A 334 17.30 -19.65 -16.86
N HIS A 335 17.34 -20.85 -17.46
CA HIS A 335 18.54 -21.68 -17.57
C HIS A 335 19.49 -21.14 -18.63
N LYS A 336 19.00 -20.24 -19.47
CA LYS A 336 19.76 -19.47 -20.44
C LYS A 336 19.99 -18.04 -19.97
N ASN A 337 19.71 -17.76 -18.69
CA ASN A 337 19.79 -16.44 -18.09
C ASN A 337 18.85 -15.41 -18.79
N ALA A 338 17.82 -15.88 -19.50
CA ALA A 338 16.80 -15.01 -20.07
C ALA A 338 15.87 -14.51 -18.96
N LYS A 339 15.35 -13.28 -19.09
CA LYS A 339 14.34 -12.77 -18.17
C LYS A 339 13.07 -13.60 -18.31
N VAL A 340 12.46 -13.94 -17.19
CA VAL A 340 11.20 -14.66 -17.18
C VAL A 340 10.05 -13.64 -17.11
N ASP A 341 9.11 -13.78 -18.05
CA ASP A 341 7.88 -12.98 -18.07
C ASP A 341 7.04 -13.28 -16.82
N LYS A 342 6.37 -12.28 -16.25
CA LYS A 342 5.46 -12.42 -15.11
C LYS A 342 4.10 -11.87 -15.47
N MET A 343 3.05 -12.61 -15.13
CA MET A 343 1.68 -12.13 -15.23
C MET A 343 1.48 -10.95 -14.29
N LEU A 344 0.68 -9.96 -14.70
CA LEU A 344 0.33 -8.79 -13.91
C LEU A 344 -1.18 -8.70 -13.62
N HIS A 345 -1.58 -7.61 -12.94
CA HIS A 345 -2.95 -7.32 -12.51
C HIS A 345 -4.07 -7.74 -13.47
N PRO A 346 -4.00 -7.47 -14.81
CA PRO A 346 -5.05 -7.93 -15.73
C PRO A 346 -5.28 -9.44 -15.64
N PHE A 347 -4.22 -10.25 -15.71
CA PHE A 347 -4.36 -11.70 -15.64
C PHE A 347 -4.69 -12.19 -14.24
N TRP A 348 -4.15 -11.56 -13.19
CA TRP A 348 -4.49 -11.94 -11.82
C TRP A 348 -5.98 -11.75 -11.57
N PHE A 349 -6.55 -10.63 -12.01
CA PHE A 349 -7.95 -10.31 -11.81
C PHE A 349 -8.86 -11.11 -12.73
N GLU A 350 -8.44 -11.42 -13.97
CA GLU A 350 -9.18 -12.36 -14.82
C GLU A 350 -9.25 -13.75 -14.16
N LEU A 351 -8.12 -14.28 -13.67
CA LEU A 351 -8.06 -15.54 -12.95
C LEU A 351 -8.90 -15.50 -11.65
N ALA A 352 -8.76 -14.44 -10.87
CA ALA A 352 -9.51 -14.24 -9.63
C ALA A 352 -11.01 -14.11 -9.89
N HIS A 353 -11.43 -13.37 -10.92
CA HIS A 353 -12.85 -13.23 -11.29
C HIS A 353 -13.44 -14.55 -11.78
N ALA A 354 -12.71 -15.30 -12.60
CA ALA A 354 -13.14 -16.61 -13.05
C ALA A 354 -13.33 -17.58 -11.86
N LYS A 355 -12.51 -17.47 -10.82
CA LYS A 355 -12.59 -18.32 -9.62
C LYS A 355 -13.61 -17.83 -8.58
N TRP A 356 -13.68 -16.52 -8.37
CA TRP A 356 -14.47 -15.84 -7.35
C TRP A 356 -15.23 -14.66 -7.99
N PRO A 357 -16.29 -14.93 -8.76
CA PRO A 357 -17.04 -13.88 -9.43
C PRO A 357 -17.68 -12.88 -8.46
N ASP A 358 -17.95 -13.31 -7.22
CA ASP A 358 -18.45 -12.48 -6.12
C ASP A 358 -17.39 -11.51 -5.56
N GLY A 359 -16.11 -11.71 -5.85
CA GLY A 359 -15.00 -10.85 -5.42
C GLY A 359 -14.95 -9.47 -6.09
N ARG A 360 -15.83 -9.20 -7.07
CA ARG A 360 -15.95 -7.91 -7.78
C ARG A 360 -14.69 -7.44 -8.51
N PHE A 361 -13.80 -8.37 -8.89
CA PHE A 361 -12.61 -8.07 -9.68
C PHE A 361 -12.96 -7.56 -11.10
N ASP A 362 -14.13 -7.93 -11.61
CA ASP A 362 -14.73 -7.44 -12.86
C ASP A 362 -14.88 -5.92 -12.88
N TYR A 363 -15.17 -5.30 -11.75
CA TYR A 363 -15.20 -3.85 -11.63
C TYR A 363 -13.88 -3.22 -12.08
N PHE A 364 -12.76 -3.69 -11.52
CA PHE A 364 -11.44 -3.15 -11.82
C PHE A 364 -10.99 -3.51 -13.24
N LEU A 365 -11.26 -4.75 -13.69
CA LEU A 365 -11.01 -5.15 -15.08
C LEU A 365 -11.73 -4.22 -16.07
N ALA A 366 -13.00 -3.90 -15.82
CA ALA A 366 -13.76 -3.00 -16.67
C ALA A 366 -13.14 -1.59 -16.79
N GLN A 367 -12.42 -1.14 -15.76
CA GLN A 367 -11.69 0.14 -15.79
C GLN A 367 -10.31 0.04 -16.49
N MET A 368 -9.80 -1.17 -16.75
CA MET A 368 -8.56 -1.40 -17.52
C MET A 368 -8.78 -1.38 -19.05
N ARG A 369 -10.00 -1.15 -19.53
CA ARG A 369 -10.30 -1.02 -20.96
C ARG A 369 -9.53 0.14 -21.59
N ARG A 370 -9.25 0.07 -22.90
CA ARG A 370 -8.58 1.17 -23.62
C ARG A 370 -9.55 2.32 -23.89
N PRO A 371 -9.04 3.55 -24.13
CA PRO A 371 -9.87 4.65 -24.59
C PRO A 371 -10.66 4.28 -25.84
N GLY A 372 -11.95 4.60 -25.85
CA GLY A 372 -12.87 4.27 -26.95
C GLY A 372 -13.47 2.86 -26.92
N GLU A 373 -12.96 1.94 -26.09
CA GLU A 373 -13.56 0.62 -25.95
C GLU A 373 -14.83 0.69 -25.09
N ALA A 374 -15.91 0.06 -25.57
CA ALA A 374 -17.20 0.02 -24.87
C ALA A 374 -17.19 -0.95 -23.67
N ALA A 375 -16.31 -1.96 -23.70
CA ALA A 375 -16.16 -2.99 -22.69
C ALA A 375 -14.69 -3.38 -22.56
N TYR A 376 -14.29 -3.89 -21.39
CA TYR A 376 -13.00 -4.56 -21.28
C TYR A 376 -13.08 -5.90 -21.99
N ALA A 377 -12.17 -6.15 -22.93
CA ALA A 377 -12.06 -7.42 -23.61
C ALA A 377 -10.96 -8.26 -22.93
N PRO A 378 -11.33 -9.30 -22.15
CA PRO A 378 -10.36 -10.12 -21.44
C PRO A 378 -9.43 -10.86 -22.39
N SER A 379 -8.34 -11.38 -21.84
CA SER A 379 -7.55 -12.36 -22.55
C SER A 379 -8.36 -13.64 -22.82
N LEU A 380 -8.01 -14.31 -23.91
CA LEU A 380 -8.61 -15.60 -24.26
C LEU A 380 -8.12 -16.74 -23.34
N PHE A 381 -7.12 -16.50 -22.50
CA PHE A 381 -6.48 -17.52 -21.69
C PHE A 381 -7.39 -18.11 -20.62
N TRP A 382 -8.37 -17.35 -20.10
CA TRP A 382 -9.10 -17.74 -18.89
C TRP A 382 -10.60 -17.93 -19.10
N GLY A 383 -11.06 -18.00 -20.36
CA GLY A 383 -12.45 -18.34 -20.67
C GLY A 383 -13.49 -17.28 -20.27
N LEU A 384 -13.08 -16.03 -20.02
CA LEU A 384 -14.00 -14.93 -19.70
C LEU A 384 -14.59 -14.28 -20.97
N GLY A 385 -15.76 -13.65 -20.84
CA GLY A 385 -16.37 -12.81 -21.89
C GLY A 385 -16.15 -11.31 -21.63
N PRO A 386 -16.45 -10.44 -22.61
CA PRO A 386 -16.33 -8.99 -22.44
C PRO A 386 -17.07 -8.47 -21.20
N ILE A 387 -16.41 -7.58 -20.46
CA ILE A 387 -16.94 -7.01 -19.22
C ILE A 387 -17.41 -5.58 -19.48
N ASP A 388 -18.72 -5.38 -19.40
CA ASP A 388 -19.36 -4.07 -19.58
C ASP A 388 -19.20 -3.21 -18.30
N PRO A 389 -18.49 -2.07 -18.35
CA PRO A 389 -18.31 -1.19 -17.19
C PRO A 389 -19.62 -0.67 -16.59
N LYS A 390 -20.74 -0.73 -17.32
CA LYS A 390 -22.06 -0.31 -16.81
C LYS A 390 -22.78 -1.39 -16.01
N LYS A 391 -22.32 -2.65 -16.06
CA LYS A 391 -22.96 -3.80 -15.40
C LYS A 391 -22.24 -4.29 -14.16
N VAL A 392 -21.05 -3.75 -13.90
CA VAL A 392 -20.21 -4.12 -12.76
C VAL A 392 -20.35 -3.12 -11.63
N SER A 393 -20.17 -3.59 -10.40
CA SER A 393 -20.23 -2.77 -9.20
C SER A 393 -18.98 -2.98 -8.36
N PRO A 394 -18.38 -1.92 -7.80
CA PRO A 394 -17.21 -2.07 -6.95
C PRO A 394 -17.53 -2.79 -5.63
N PRO A 395 -16.53 -3.39 -4.96
CA PRO A 395 -16.69 -3.89 -3.60
C PRO A 395 -16.76 -2.74 -2.58
N PRO A 396 -17.32 -2.95 -1.37
CA PRO A 396 -17.16 -2.01 -0.26
C PRO A 396 -15.67 -1.86 0.12
N ALA A 397 -15.32 -0.74 0.75
CA ALA A 397 -13.95 -0.40 1.11
C ALA A 397 -13.88 0.04 2.59
N PRO A 398 -13.95 -0.89 3.56
CA PRO A 398 -13.92 -0.55 4.98
C PRO A 398 -12.57 0.04 5.40
N SER A 399 -12.56 0.88 6.44
CA SER A 399 -11.34 1.26 7.15
C SER A 399 -10.85 0.08 7.99
N TYR A 400 -9.54 0.00 8.22
CA TYR A 400 -8.96 -1.07 9.04
C TYR A 400 -7.59 -0.71 9.61
N VAL A 401 -7.20 -1.46 10.64
CA VAL A 401 -5.83 -1.53 11.15
C VAL A 401 -5.26 -2.90 10.79
N ALA A 402 -4.15 -2.93 10.06
CA ALA A 402 -3.37 -4.12 9.79
C ALA A 402 -2.20 -4.14 10.78
N ARG A 403 -2.41 -4.79 11.93
CA ARG A 403 -1.50 -4.71 13.08
C ARG A 403 -0.21 -5.45 12.80
N GLU A 404 -0.32 -6.66 12.26
CA GLU A 404 0.86 -7.45 11.94
C GLU A 404 1.64 -6.80 10.80
N ARG A 405 0.97 -6.28 9.76
CA ARG A 405 1.66 -5.60 8.65
C ARG A 405 2.17 -4.20 8.99
N GLY A 406 1.60 -3.58 10.02
CA GLY A 406 2.03 -2.29 10.53
C GLY A 406 1.51 -1.08 9.76
N PHE A 407 0.25 -1.06 9.34
CA PHE A 407 -0.34 0.14 8.75
C PHE A 407 -1.84 0.27 9.03
N VAL A 408 -2.37 1.45 8.76
CA VAL A 408 -3.78 1.81 8.90
C VAL A 408 -4.25 2.42 7.60
N LEU A 409 -5.49 2.14 7.21
CA LEU A 409 -6.17 2.82 6.10
C LEU A 409 -7.54 3.31 6.58
N LEU A 410 -7.72 4.63 6.59
CA LEU A 410 -8.96 5.30 6.95
C LEU A 410 -9.66 5.82 5.70
N ARG A 411 -10.95 5.56 5.59
CA ARG A 411 -11.78 5.98 4.46
C ARG A 411 -13.05 6.64 4.99
N ALA A 412 -13.28 7.90 4.61
CA ALA A 412 -14.47 8.62 5.05
C ALA A 412 -15.77 8.06 4.43
N ASP A 413 -15.65 7.35 3.31
CA ASP A 413 -16.71 6.54 2.71
C ASP A 413 -16.24 5.09 2.66
N GLU A 414 -17.04 4.16 3.19
CA GLU A 414 -16.70 2.73 3.22
C GLU A 414 -17.63 1.89 2.35
N SER A 415 -18.61 2.53 1.71
CA SER A 415 -19.55 1.88 0.80
C SER A 415 -18.90 1.58 -0.55
N PRO A 416 -19.56 0.82 -1.44
CA PRO A 416 -19.11 0.68 -2.83
C PRO A 416 -18.86 2.02 -3.54
N ALA A 417 -19.58 3.09 -3.17
CA ALA A 417 -19.39 4.41 -3.77
C ALA A 417 -18.02 5.03 -3.48
N TYR A 418 -17.29 4.55 -2.47
CA TYR A 418 -15.93 4.99 -2.12
C TYR A 418 -15.03 5.13 -3.36
N TRP A 419 -15.06 4.14 -4.24
CA TRP A 419 -14.15 4.06 -5.38
C TRP A 419 -14.32 5.21 -6.37
N GLU A 420 -15.51 5.79 -6.45
CA GLU A 420 -15.83 6.93 -7.32
C GLU A 420 -16.03 8.24 -6.56
N SER A 421 -16.00 8.20 -5.23
CA SER A 421 -16.32 9.33 -4.36
C SER A 421 -15.22 10.38 -4.31
N GLU A 422 -15.59 11.65 -4.14
CA GLU A 422 -14.68 12.73 -3.77
C GLU A 422 -14.27 12.67 -2.28
N ALA A 423 -14.84 11.76 -1.49
CA ALA A 423 -14.56 11.63 -0.07
C ALA A 423 -13.08 11.29 0.22
N PRO A 424 -12.52 11.82 1.33
CA PRO A 424 -11.11 11.66 1.61
C PRO A 424 -10.75 10.27 2.15
N ALA A 425 -9.50 9.87 1.91
CA ALA A 425 -8.88 8.65 2.43
C ALA A 425 -7.41 8.89 2.77
N VAL A 426 -6.93 8.30 3.87
CA VAL A 426 -5.54 8.45 4.35
C VAL A 426 -5.01 7.11 4.83
N ALA A 427 -3.75 6.81 4.52
CA ALA A 427 -3.03 5.70 5.15
C ALA A 427 -1.93 6.20 6.08
N LEU A 428 -1.68 5.45 7.16
CA LEU A 428 -0.65 5.73 8.17
C LEU A 428 0.22 4.48 8.34
N GLN A 429 1.53 4.64 8.21
CA GLN A 429 2.52 3.62 8.58
C GLN A 429 2.64 3.58 10.10
N LEU A 430 2.65 2.38 10.69
CA LEU A 430 2.95 2.19 12.12
C LEU A 430 4.48 2.07 12.30
N ALA A 431 4.95 1.33 13.30
CA ALA A 431 6.38 1.15 13.54
C ALA A 431 6.86 -0.28 13.25
N THR A 432 6.11 -1.03 12.46
CA THR A 432 6.48 -2.40 12.10
C THR A 432 7.41 -2.37 10.90
N TYR A 433 8.49 -3.16 10.99
CA TYR A 433 9.38 -3.35 9.86
C TYR A 433 8.69 -4.14 8.75
N TYR A 434 9.07 -3.84 7.51
CA TYR A 434 8.68 -4.59 6.32
C TYR A 434 9.89 -4.65 5.38
N VAL A 435 9.92 -5.60 4.46
CA VAL A 435 11.06 -5.78 3.57
C VAL A 435 11.08 -4.66 2.52
N HIS A 436 12.27 -4.16 2.16
CA HIS A 436 12.46 -2.87 1.46
C HIS A 436 11.91 -1.68 2.25
N TYR A 437 12.14 -1.72 3.56
CA TYR A 437 11.81 -0.65 4.49
C TYR A 437 12.39 0.70 4.05
N ALA A 438 11.55 1.73 4.12
CA ALA A 438 11.99 3.12 4.21
C ALA A 438 11.83 3.57 5.66
N HIS A 439 12.65 4.51 6.15
CA HIS A 439 12.55 5.01 7.52
C HIS A 439 11.32 5.92 7.71
N ASP A 440 10.13 5.33 7.74
CA ASP A 440 8.85 6.03 7.61
C ASP A 440 7.85 5.74 8.73
N CYS A 441 8.33 5.25 9.88
CA CYS A 441 7.52 5.07 11.09
C CYS A 441 6.59 6.25 11.35
N PHE A 442 5.31 5.97 11.60
CA PHE A 442 4.30 6.98 11.88
C PHE A 442 4.10 8.02 10.79
N SER A 443 4.52 7.79 9.53
CA SER A 443 4.28 8.70 8.41
C SER A 443 2.94 8.44 7.72
N LEU A 444 2.32 9.47 7.15
CA LEU A 444 1.22 9.26 6.22
C LEU A 444 1.78 8.65 4.94
N LEU A 445 1.19 7.55 4.46
CA LEU A 445 1.59 6.87 3.22
C LEU A 445 0.86 7.42 1.99
N GLY A 446 -0.04 8.38 2.20
CA GLY A 446 -0.78 9.09 1.18
C GLY A 446 -2.06 9.67 1.77
N PHE A 447 -2.50 10.79 1.19
CA PHE A 447 -3.79 11.41 1.50
C PHE A 447 -4.45 11.79 0.19
N TYR A 448 -5.65 11.28 -0.06
CA TYR A 448 -6.41 11.48 -1.29
C TYR A 448 -7.76 12.08 -0.94
N ALA A 449 -8.21 13.04 -1.74
CA ALA A 449 -9.51 13.68 -1.62
C ALA A 449 -9.89 14.31 -2.96
N MET A 450 -11.18 14.50 -3.23
CA MET A 450 -11.66 15.17 -4.44
C MET A 450 -11.16 14.50 -5.73
N ASN A 451 -10.98 13.18 -5.70
CA ASN A 451 -10.37 12.40 -6.77
C ASN A 451 -8.98 12.92 -7.20
N ARG A 452 -8.18 13.37 -6.23
CA ARG A 452 -6.80 13.83 -6.41
C ARG A 452 -5.91 13.28 -5.28
N PRO A 453 -4.63 12.98 -5.58
CA PRO A 453 -3.62 12.92 -4.54
C PRO A 453 -3.42 14.31 -3.93
N ILE A 454 -3.45 14.39 -2.61
CA ILE A 454 -3.18 15.62 -1.83
C ILE A 454 -1.76 15.57 -1.27
N TYR A 455 -1.44 14.47 -0.57
CA TYR A 455 -0.10 14.17 -0.05
C TYR A 455 0.44 12.89 -0.66
N LEU A 456 1.69 12.94 -1.09
CA LEU A 456 2.46 11.79 -1.58
C LEU A 456 3.88 11.86 -1.06
N ASN A 457 4.41 10.74 -0.60
CA ASN A 457 5.82 10.65 -0.22
C ASN A 457 6.66 10.45 -1.48
N ARG A 458 7.56 11.40 -1.73
CA ARG A 458 8.28 11.50 -3.00
C ARG A 458 9.55 10.67 -2.97
N GLN A 459 9.74 9.88 -4.00
CA GLN A 459 11.03 9.32 -4.31
C GLN A 459 11.83 10.31 -5.15
N ILE A 460 13.06 10.63 -4.76
CA ILE A 460 13.96 11.44 -5.60
C ILE A 460 15.23 10.67 -5.99
N SER A 461 15.40 9.45 -5.47
CA SER A 461 16.46 8.55 -5.89
C SER A 461 16.18 7.96 -7.27
N ASN A 462 17.25 7.58 -7.97
CA ASN A 462 17.15 6.86 -9.24
C ASN A 462 17.02 5.36 -8.95
N GLY A 463 15.80 4.81 -8.93
CA GLY A 463 15.59 3.37 -8.75
C GLY A 463 15.27 2.97 -7.30
N TYR A 464 16.25 2.47 -6.55
CA TYR A 464 16.01 2.08 -5.15
C TYR A 464 16.28 3.27 -4.22
N GLY A 465 15.49 3.38 -3.14
CA GLY A 465 15.61 4.41 -2.13
C GLY A 465 16.80 4.25 -1.17
N GLY A 466 17.30 3.03 -0.95
CA GLY A 466 18.23 2.70 0.13
C GLY A 466 19.41 3.67 0.26
N GLY A 467 19.56 4.28 1.44
CA GLY A 467 20.63 5.23 1.76
C GLY A 467 20.45 6.65 1.20
N CYS A 468 19.38 6.93 0.44
CA CYS A 468 19.07 8.29 0.00
C CYS A 468 18.53 9.12 1.18
N PRO A 469 19.13 10.27 1.53
CA PRO A 469 18.75 11.06 2.71
C PRO A 469 17.37 11.74 2.62
N TRP A 470 16.70 11.58 1.48
CA TRP A 470 15.30 11.97 1.30
C TRP A 470 14.39 10.76 1.13
N THR A 471 14.70 9.88 0.16
CA THR A 471 13.82 8.76 -0.19
C THR A 471 13.80 7.68 0.89
N ASP A 472 14.89 7.47 1.61
CA ASP A 472 14.98 6.47 2.68
C ASP A 472 15.12 7.14 4.05
N SER A 473 14.47 8.29 4.24
CA SER A 473 14.48 9.03 5.49
C SER A 473 13.10 9.60 5.75
N ALA A 474 12.70 9.73 7.02
CA ALA A 474 11.48 10.44 7.40
C ALA A 474 11.40 11.86 6.80
N ARG A 475 12.54 12.45 6.38
CA ARG A 475 12.60 13.73 5.67
C ARG A 475 11.86 13.75 4.33
N GLY A 476 11.73 12.63 3.62
CA GLY A 476 10.92 12.54 2.39
C GLY A 476 9.49 12.07 2.61
N HIS A 477 9.05 11.98 3.87
CA HIS A 477 7.76 11.43 4.26
C HIS A 477 6.93 12.42 5.09
N CYS A 478 5.61 12.24 5.07
CA CYS A 478 4.65 13.06 5.82
C CYS A 478 4.60 12.64 7.30
N GLY A 479 5.58 13.06 8.09
CA GLY A 479 5.76 12.66 9.49
C GLY A 479 6.54 13.66 10.31
N VAL A 480 7.37 13.15 11.23
CA VAL A 480 8.21 13.95 12.13
C VAL A 480 9.67 13.54 12.04
N MET A 481 10.56 14.52 12.19
CA MET A 481 12.00 14.35 12.36
C MET A 481 12.41 14.85 13.75
N VAL A 482 13.36 14.17 14.39
CA VAL A 482 13.91 14.56 15.71
C VAL A 482 15.40 14.87 15.56
N ASP A 483 15.80 16.07 15.98
CA ASP A 483 17.16 16.61 15.93
C ASP A 483 17.82 16.63 14.54
N GLY A 484 17.09 16.27 13.47
CA GLY A 484 17.66 16.04 12.15
C GLY A 484 18.36 14.67 12.01
N LEU A 485 18.13 13.76 12.96
CA LEU A 485 18.70 12.41 12.94
C LEU A 485 18.27 11.66 11.68
N GLN A 486 19.23 11.01 11.03
CA GLN A 486 19.06 10.21 9.81
C GLN A 486 19.81 8.88 9.96
N TYR A 487 19.61 7.98 9.00
CA TYR A 487 20.45 6.79 8.84
C TYR A 487 21.93 7.19 8.78
N LEU A 488 22.73 6.72 9.74
CA LEU A 488 24.18 6.89 9.73
C LEU A 488 24.81 5.73 8.93
N SER A 489 25.59 6.00 7.89
CA SER A 489 26.51 4.99 7.32
C SER A 489 27.92 5.32 7.80
N ASP A 490 28.60 4.40 8.48
CA ASP A 490 30.04 4.54 8.76
C ASP A 490 30.81 3.46 8.01
N ASP A 491 31.21 3.80 6.79
CA ASP A 491 31.92 2.90 5.88
C ASP A 491 33.31 2.49 6.43
N ALA A 492 33.84 3.21 7.44
CA ALA A 492 35.11 2.88 8.07
C ALA A 492 35.02 1.70 9.04
N ASP A 493 33.83 1.33 9.49
CA ASP A 493 33.61 0.21 10.42
C ASP A 493 32.23 -0.43 10.20
N ALA A 494 32.08 -1.16 9.10
CA ALA A 494 30.88 -1.93 8.77
C ALA A 494 30.50 -2.99 9.83
N ALA A 495 31.37 -3.24 10.82
CA ALA A 495 31.09 -4.10 11.97
C ALA A 495 30.38 -3.34 13.11
N LYS A 496 30.51 -2.02 13.20
CA LYS A 496 29.72 -1.21 14.13
C LYS A 496 28.31 -1.03 13.58
N GLY A 497 27.34 -1.63 14.26
CA GLY A 497 25.92 -1.44 13.96
C GLY A 497 25.58 0.04 13.92
N HIS A 498 25.00 0.49 12.82
CA HIS A 498 24.57 1.87 12.67
C HIS A 498 23.15 2.04 13.23
N PRO A 499 22.86 3.15 13.91
CA PRO A 499 21.49 3.42 14.32
C PRO A 499 20.69 3.93 13.12
N HIS A 500 19.50 3.35 12.93
CA HIS A 500 18.55 3.66 11.87
C HIS A 500 17.48 4.60 12.43
N TRP A 501 17.16 5.70 11.75
CA TRP A 501 16.17 6.62 12.30
C TRP A 501 15.19 7.14 11.25
N PRO A 502 13.87 7.09 11.53
CA PRO A 502 13.23 6.40 12.65
C PRO A 502 13.36 4.85 12.62
N ASN A 503 13.53 4.24 13.79
CA ASN A 503 13.60 2.79 13.95
C ASN A 503 12.21 2.15 13.89
N PRO A 504 12.04 1.02 13.20
CA PRO A 504 10.90 0.15 13.41
C PRO A 504 11.07 -0.62 14.72
N ILE A 505 10.01 -0.62 15.52
CA ILE A 505 10.00 -1.22 16.87
C ILE A 505 8.97 -2.36 16.99
N GLY A 506 8.39 -2.79 15.86
CA GLY A 506 7.45 -3.90 15.79
C GLY A 506 5.98 -3.47 15.88
N GLU A 507 5.15 -4.31 16.46
CA GLU A 507 3.76 -3.98 16.75
C GLU A 507 3.67 -2.93 17.86
N VAL A 508 2.75 -1.98 17.71
CA VAL A 508 2.56 -0.88 18.65
C VAL A 508 1.11 -0.80 19.13
N PRO A 509 0.85 -0.36 20.39
CA PRO A 509 -0.49 -0.09 20.86
C PRO A 509 -1.23 0.84 19.90
N THR A 510 -2.28 0.31 19.28
CA THR A 510 -3.07 1.01 18.27
C THR A 510 -4.55 0.95 18.65
N ARG A 511 -5.13 2.12 18.88
CA ARG A 511 -6.55 2.35 19.19
C ARG A 511 -7.24 2.79 17.90
N SER A 512 -8.45 2.33 17.66
CA SER A 512 -9.18 2.68 16.43
C SER A 512 -10.69 2.65 16.65
N ALA A 513 -11.42 3.52 15.96
CA ALA A 513 -12.88 3.49 15.87
C ALA A 513 -13.31 4.01 14.50
N PHE A 514 -14.20 3.29 13.82
CA PHE A 514 -14.58 3.59 12.43
C PHE A 514 -16.05 4.01 12.31
N ASP A 515 -16.46 4.96 13.14
CA ASP A 515 -17.83 5.47 13.12
C ASP A 515 -18.17 6.12 11.77
N PRO A 516 -19.44 6.10 11.31
CA PRO A 516 -19.82 6.73 10.04
C PRO A 516 -19.53 8.24 9.98
N LEU A 517 -19.59 8.91 11.13
CA LEU A 517 -19.35 10.35 11.26
C LEU A 517 -17.86 10.72 11.18
N VAL A 518 -17.00 9.87 11.75
CA VAL A 518 -15.55 10.11 11.85
C VAL A 518 -14.80 8.79 11.97
N LYS A 519 -13.69 8.66 11.24
CA LYS A 519 -12.74 7.56 11.41
C LYS A 519 -11.62 8.02 12.32
N PHE A 520 -11.30 7.22 13.33
CA PHE A 520 -10.28 7.52 14.32
C PHE A 520 -9.24 6.40 14.36
N VAL A 521 -7.97 6.80 14.46
CA VAL A 521 -6.88 5.92 14.89
C VAL A 521 -5.92 6.70 15.77
N ALA A 522 -5.33 6.04 16.76
CA ALA A 522 -4.20 6.56 17.51
C ALA A 522 -3.21 5.45 17.83
N ALA A 523 -1.93 5.68 17.51
CA ALA A 523 -0.86 4.73 17.74
C ALA A 523 0.28 5.39 18.53
N ARG A 524 0.87 4.64 19.47
CA ARG A 524 1.95 5.12 20.35
C ARG A 524 3.24 4.36 20.05
N ALA A 525 4.37 5.04 19.95
CA ALA A 525 5.67 4.42 19.68
C ALA A 525 6.24 3.68 20.91
N ARG A 526 5.58 2.60 21.32
CA ARG A 526 6.08 1.65 22.31
C ARG A 526 5.82 0.23 21.80
N PRO A 527 6.77 -0.71 21.92
CA PRO A 527 6.53 -2.09 21.51
C PRO A 527 5.42 -2.71 22.38
N VAL A 528 4.49 -3.43 21.76
CA VAL A 528 3.52 -4.25 22.52
C VAL A 528 4.28 -5.30 23.32
N GLY A 529 3.98 -5.42 24.62
CA GLY A 529 4.67 -6.34 25.53
C GLY A 529 6.14 -5.98 25.83
N GLY A 530 6.62 -4.81 25.40
CA GLY A 530 8.02 -4.41 25.58
C GLY A 530 9.03 -5.18 24.74
N THR A 531 8.57 -6.10 23.88
CA THR A 531 9.42 -6.91 23.01
C THR A 531 9.41 -6.35 21.60
N VAL A 532 10.58 -5.99 21.11
CA VAL A 532 10.81 -5.76 19.69
C VAL A 532 11.13 -7.12 19.09
N SER A 533 10.31 -7.60 18.15
CA SER A 533 10.61 -8.81 17.41
C SER A 533 10.98 -8.41 15.99
N LEU A 534 12.28 -8.30 15.74
CA LEU A 534 12.80 -8.24 14.37
C LEU A 534 13.39 -9.60 14.07
N ASP A 535 12.63 -10.45 13.38
CA ASP A 535 13.08 -11.78 12.99
C ASP A 535 14.13 -11.73 11.84
N ASN A 536 14.94 -10.67 11.73
CA ASN A 536 15.77 -10.40 10.55
C ASN A 536 17.25 -10.81 10.72
N ARG A 537 17.60 -11.59 11.75
CA ARG A 537 18.98 -12.05 11.96
C ARG A 537 19.38 -13.17 10.99
N GLN A 538 19.37 -12.89 9.69
CA GLN A 538 20.08 -13.70 8.72
C GLN A 538 21.44 -13.07 8.39
N PRO A 539 22.57 -13.74 8.66
CA PRO A 539 23.83 -13.38 8.04
C PRO A 539 23.70 -13.67 6.54
N LEU A 540 23.42 -12.64 5.74
CA LEU A 540 23.48 -12.75 4.30
C LEU A 540 24.93 -13.05 3.90
N ALA A 541 25.18 -14.25 3.39
CA ALA A 541 26.48 -14.68 2.92
C ALA A 541 26.95 -13.79 1.75
N GLY A 542 27.76 -12.77 2.07
CA GLY A 542 28.49 -11.93 1.12
C GLY A 542 27.66 -10.80 0.48
N GLY A 543 27.85 -9.57 0.98
CA GLY A 543 27.53 -8.34 0.24
C GLY A 543 26.08 -7.88 0.33
N THR A 544 25.82 -6.99 1.30
CA THR A 544 24.81 -5.92 1.33
C THR A 544 23.81 -5.85 0.18
N LEU A 545 22.61 -6.40 0.35
CA LEU A 545 21.40 -5.96 -0.36
C LEU A 545 20.20 -6.09 0.58
N SER A 546 19.56 -4.93 0.85
CA SER A 546 18.45 -4.67 1.79
C SER A 546 18.88 -4.50 3.26
N LEU A 547 19.11 -3.24 3.63
CA LEU A 547 19.29 -2.66 4.97
C LEU A 547 19.26 -3.66 6.14
N ASP A 548 20.46 -3.96 6.60
CA ASP A 548 20.82 -4.65 7.85
C ASP A 548 20.24 -3.91 9.07
N LEU A 549 18.92 -4.00 9.31
CA LEU A 549 18.38 -3.69 10.64
C LEU A 549 18.82 -4.79 11.61
N ARG A 550 20.11 -4.90 11.90
CA ARG A 550 20.65 -5.94 12.79
C ARG A 550 20.24 -5.76 14.25
N ARG A 551 19.48 -4.70 14.56
CA ARG A 551 19.22 -4.27 15.92
C ARG A 551 17.74 -4.04 16.17
N GLU A 552 17.26 -4.75 17.17
CA GLU A 552 15.99 -4.51 17.84
C GLU A 552 16.15 -3.24 18.68
N GLU A 553 15.51 -2.17 18.23
CA GLU A 553 15.58 -0.89 18.90
C GLU A 553 14.26 -0.66 19.64
N PRO A 554 14.28 -0.34 20.95
CA PRO A 554 13.05 -0.24 21.75
C PRO A 554 12.26 1.05 21.48
N GLU A 555 12.87 2.00 20.76
CA GLU A 555 12.35 3.35 20.54
C GLU A 555 12.48 3.75 19.08
N VAL A 556 11.46 4.43 18.55
CA VAL A 556 11.45 4.95 17.17
C VAL A 556 12.46 6.08 17.00
N TRP A 557 12.57 6.97 17.99
CA TRP A 557 13.60 8.00 18.12
C TRP A 557 14.18 7.90 19.53
N PRO A 558 15.51 8.03 19.74
CA PRO A 558 16.11 7.76 21.05
C PRO A 558 15.62 8.77 22.09
N GLY A 559 15.10 8.28 23.21
CA GLY A 559 14.59 9.05 24.34
C GLY A 559 13.36 9.89 24.03
N VAL A 560 12.59 9.55 22.99
CA VAL A 560 11.35 10.25 22.61
C VAL A 560 10.17 9.29 22.66
N ASP A 561 9.23 9.56 23.56
CA ASP A 561 7.90 8.97 23.54
C ASP A 561 7.01 9.79 22.60
N MET A 562 6.20 9.11 21.79
CA MET A 562 5.32 9.79 20.84
C MET A 562 4.01 9.04 20.63
N THR A 563 2.95 9.81 20.37
CA THR A 563 1.63 9.31 19.97
C THR A 563 1.16 10.10 18.77
N ARG A 564 0.73 9.43 17.69
CA ARG A 564 0.05 10.06 16.56
C ARG A 564 -1.41 9.63 16.55
N ALA A 565 -2.33 10.58 16.49
CA ALA A 565 -3.76 10.35 16.43
C ALA A 565 -4.39 11.09 15.25
N LEU A 566 -5.18 10.39 14.45
CA LEU A 566 -5.86 10.92 13.27
C LEU A 566 -7.38 10.86 13.45
N PHE A 567 -8.06 11.94 13.06
CA PHE A 567 -9.51 11.98 12.88
C PHE A 567 -9.81 12.33 11.42
N LEU A 568 -10.39 11.41 10.68
CA LEU A 568 -10.81 11.60 9.29
C LEU A 568 -12.33 11.78 9.22
N THR A 569 -12.77 12.94 8.73
CA THR A 569 -14.17 13.22 8.40
C THR A 569 -14.35 13.27 6.88
N ARG A 570 -15.57 13.50 6.39
CA ARG A 570 -15.77 13.76 4.95
C ARG A 570 -15.18 15.11 4.49
N GLN A 571 -14.86 16.02 5.40
CA GLN A 571 -14.42 17.38 5.09
C GLN A 571 -12.91 17.59 5.27
N TYR A 572 -12.30 16.90 6.24
CA TYR A 572 -10.91 17.16 6.62
C TYR A 572 -10.26 15.94 7.30
N LEU A 573 -8.94 16.00 7.42
CA LEU A 573 -8.14 15.14 8.29
C LEU A 573 -7.54 15.99 9.41
N CYS A 574 -7.78 15.64 10.67
CA CYS A 574 -7.06 16.22 11.80
C CYS A 574 -5.97 15.27 12.27
N ASP A 575 -4.77 15.77 12.49
CA ASP A 575 -3.56 15.07 12.89
C ASP A 575 -3.02 15.66 14.20
N PHE A 576 -3.04 14.87 15.27
CA PHE A 576 -2.42 15.21 16.55
C PHE A 576 -1.19 14.35 16.75
N PHE A 577 -0.01 14.97 16.69
CA PHE A 577 1.26 14.29 16.90
C PHE A 577 1.93 14.81 18.18
N GLN A 578 1.78 14.06 19.27
CA GLN A 578 2.42 14.34 20.56
C GLN A 578 3.82 13.73 20.59
N LEU A 579 4.80 14.51 21.02
CA LEU A 579 6.17 14.07 21.28
C LEU A 579 6.66 14.58 22.63
N SER A 580 7.44 13.77 23.34
CA SER A 580 8.03 14.16 24.63
C SER A 580 9.36 13.46 24.90
N SER A 581 10.28 14.20 25.49
CA SER A 581 11.63 13.79 25.89
C SER A 581 11.96 14.43 27.25
N ASN A 582 12.88 13.82 27.99
CA ASN A 582 13.39 14.35 29.27
C ASN A 582 14.29 15.59 29.11
N ARG A 583 14.72 15.88 27.88
CA ARG A 583 15.52 17.06 27.51
C ARG A 583 14.88 17.79 26.33
N PRO A 584 15.16 19.09 26.13
CA PRO A 584 14.81 19.78 24.89
C PRO A 584 15.35 19.03 23.67
N ARG A 585 14.48 18.85 22.67
CA ARG A 585 14.81 18.31 21.33
C ARG A 585 14.33 19.29 20.27
N ARG A 586 14.92 19.23 19.09
CA ARG A 586 14.36 19.88 17.89
C ARG A 586 13.39 18.91 17.24
N TYR A 587 12.10 19.21 17.27
CA TYR A 587 11.07 18.45 16.58
C TYR A 587 10.66 19.17 15.30
N GLU A 588 10.61 18.45 14.19
CA GLU A 588 10.20 18.98 12.90
C GLU A 588 9.07 18.13 12.32
N TRP A 589 7.85 18.65 12.34
CA TRP A 589 6.70 18.04 11.65
C TRP A 589 6.67 18.50 10.20
N GLN A 590 6.26 17.61 9.28
CA GLN A 590 6.25 17.93 7.85
C GLN A 590 5.22 17.15 7.03
N VAL A 591 4.78 17.77 5.94
CA VAL A 591 3.98 17.16 4.88
C VAL A 591 4.45 17.58 3.49
N HIS A 592 4.24 16.70 2.50
CA HIS A 592 4.60 16.95 1.09
C HIS A 592 3.34 17.03 0.23
N ALA A 593 2.87 18.25 0.04
CA ALA A 593 1.69 18.56 -0.75
C ALA A 593 2.01 18.60 -2.25
N LEU A 594 1.10 18.05 -3.06
CA LEU A 594 1.08 18.33 -4.49
C LEU A 594 0.59 19.76 -4.73
N GLY A 595 1.28 20.48 -5.62
CA GLY A 595 0.99 21.87 -5.93
C GLY A 595 2.04 22.86 -5.41
N GLN A 596 1.66 24.14 -5.47
CA GLN A 596 2.50 25.28 -5.16
C GLN A 596 1.93 26.05 -3.97
N PHE A 597 2.82 26.44 -3.06
CA PHE A 597 2.48 27.33 -1.95
C PHE A 597 1.85 28.62 -2.49
N GLN A 598 0.73 29.03 -1.91
CA GLN A 598 0.06 30.27 -2.26
C GLN A 598 0.63 31.41 -1.43
N ASN A 599 1.00 32.49 -2.09
CA ASN A 599 1.64 33.62 -1.45
C ASN A 599 0.75 34.21 -0.34
N ASP A 600 1.35 34.41 0.83
CA ASP A 600 0.72 35.03 2.00
C ASP A 600 1.72 36.04 2.57
N PRO A 601 1.37 37.33 2.67
CA PRO A 601 2.28 38.38 3.13
C PRO A 601 2.88 38.17 4.52
N ALA A 602 2.26 37.32 5.37
CA ALA A 602 2.81 36.97 6.67
C ALA A 602 4.10 36.12 6.56
N TRP A 603 4.28 35.42 5.44
CA TRP A 603 5.43 34.55 5.20
C TRP A 603 6.56 35.32 4.52
N LYS A 604 7.76 35.23 5.08
CA LYS A 604 8.94 35.98 4.61
C LYS A 604 9.95 35.03 3.96
N PRO A 605 10.52 35.37 2.79
CA PRO A 605 11.61 34.60 2.20
C PRO A 605 12.75 34.35 3.20
N THR A 606 13.37 33.17 3.14
CA THR A 606 14.52 32.81 3.98
C THR A 606 15.39 31.75 3.30
N ASP A 607 16.66 31.69 3.69
CA ASP A 607 17.57 30.60 3.32
C ASP A 607 17.93 29.69 4.52
N GLU A 608 17.34 29.93 5.69
CA GLU A 608 17.71 29.27 6.97
C GLU A 608 17.71 27.74 6.91
N LEU A 609 16.81 27.13 6.14
CA LEU A 609 16.69 25.67 6.06
C LEU A 609 17.79 25.01 5.23
N ASN A 610 18.42 25.72 4.30
CA ASN A 610 19.32 25.10 3.32
C ASN A 610 20.51 24.38 3.97
N ASP A 611 21.00 24.92 5.09
CA ASP A 611 22.14 24.35 5.84
C ASP A 611 21.71 23.50 7.05
N ARG A 612 20.39 23.41 7.33
CA ARG A 612 19.85 22.80 8.57
C ARG A 612 18.90 21.63 8.33
N LEU A 613 18.51 21.40 7.08
CA LEU A 613 17.55 20.36 6.70
C LEU A 613 18.09 18.94 6.90
N TYR A 614 19.40 18.78 6.76
CA TYR A 614 20.10 17.51 6.94
C TYR A 614 21.17 17.64 8.03
N ASP A 615 21.45 16.54 8.72
CA ASP A 615 22.58 16.46 9.65
C ASP A 615 23.88 16.25 8.86
N THR A 616 24.64 17.33 8.64
CA THR A 616 25.96 17.26 7.98
C THR A 616 27.06 16.65 8.87
N GLY A 617 26.76 16.33 10.14
CA GLY A 617 27.63 15.48 10.96
C GLY A 617 27.65 14.03 10.47
N ASN A 618 26.61 13.60 9.75
CA ASN A 618 26.59 12.33 9.06
C ASN A 618 27.49 12.38 7.83
N ARG A 619 28.56 11.56 7.83
CA ARG A 619 29.56 11.54 6.76
C ARG A 619 28.99 11.20 5.39
N ALA A 620 28.02 10.27 5.30
CA ALA A 620 27.41 9.89 4.03
C ALA A 620 26.61 11.06 3.43
N VAL A 621 25.86 11.76 4.28
CA VAL A 621 25.12 12.97 3.90
C VAL A 621 26.08 14.10 3.52
N ALA A 622 27.10 14.35 4.33
CA ALA A 622 28.10 15.38 4.07
C ALA A 622 28.85 15.13 2.75
N ALA A 623 29.23 13.88 2.48
CA ALA A 623 29.87 13.48 1.23
C ALA A 623 28.93 13.70 0.04
N LEU A 624 27.66 13.29 0.15
CA LEU A 624 26.66 13.52 -0.90
C LEU A 624 26.46 15.01 -1.18
N LEU A 625 26.28 15.82 -0.13
CA LEU A 625 26.04 17.26 -0.24
C LEU A 625 27.33 18.07 -0.52
N SER A 626 28.49 17.42 -0.60
CA SER A 626 29.73 18.06 -1.05
C SER A 626 29.73 18.33 -2.55
N ASP A 627 29.01 17.50 -3.33
CA ASP A 627 28.75 17.74 -4.75
C ASP A 627 27.71 18.89 -4.90
N PRO A 628 28.05 20.00 -5.57
CA PRO A 628 27.13 21.12 -5.75
C PRO A 628 25.82 20.75 -6.46
N VAL A 629 25.84 19.79 -7.38
CA VAL A 629 24.64 19.33 -8.10
C VAL A 629 23.70 18.60 -7.14
N GLU A 630 24.26 17.76 -6.28
CA GLU A 630 23.51 17.06 -5.25
C GLU A 630 23.00 18.01 -4.18
N ARG A 631 23.85 18.93 -3.71
CA ARG A 631 23.44 19.98 -2.77
C ARG A 631 22.25 20.77 -3.29
N ASP A 632 22.33 21.23 -4.55
CA ASP A 632 21.23 21.95 -5.18
C ASP A 632 19.95 21.10 -5.22
N ARG A 633 20.08 19.82 -5.60
CA ARG A 633 18.95 18.88 -5.70
C ARG A 633 18.22 18.67 -4.37
N TYR A 634 18.94 18.52 -3.27
CA TYR A 634 18.37 18.17 -1.96
C TYR A 634 17.85 19.37 -1.15
N GLN A 635 18.07 20.60 -1.61
CA GLN A 635 17.55 21.80 -0.97
C GLN A 635 16.06 22.03 -1.27
N LEU A 636 15.37 22.65 -0.32
CA LEU A 636 14.07 23.26 -0.61
C LEU A 636 14.29 24.56 -1.39
N LYS A 637 13.50 24.79 -2.43
CA LYS A 637 13.63 26.01 -3.25
C LYS A 637 12.54 27.02 -2.91
N GLY A 638 12.91 28.31 -2.91
CA GLY A 638 11.98 29.41 -2.64
C GLY A 638 11.35 29.29 -1.25
N VAL A 639 12.19 29.06 -0.23
CA VAL A 639 11.70 28.84 1.14
C VAL A 639 11.17 30.14 1.71
N VAL A 640 9.98 30.07 2.29
CA VAL A 640 9.39 31.14 3.09
C VAL A 640 9.20 30.66 4.52
N ARG A 641 9.21 31.60 5.47
CA ARG A 641 9.21 31.38 6.91
C ARG A 641 8.13 32.22 7.59
N LEU A 642 7.49 31.64 8.59
CA LEU A 642 6.52 32.29 9.45
C LEU A 642 6.90 32.07 10.92
N ASP A 643 7.09 33.16 11.65
CA ASP A 643 7.22 33.17 13.11
C ASP A 643 5.84 33.07 13.76
N ALA A 644 5.24 31.87 13.73
CA ALA A 644 3.88 31.69 14.22
C ALA A 644 3.76 31.87 15.75
N GLY A 645 4.78 31.47 16.51
CA GLY A 645 4.72 31.48 17.97
C GLY A 645 3.47 30.77 18.48
N ARG A 646 2.73 31.40 19.40
CA ARG A 646 1.47 30.86 19.97
C ARG A 646 0.25 30.98 19.04
N GLN A 647 0.36 31.74 17.94
CA GLN A 647 -0.80 32.00 17.09
C GLN A 647 -1.07 30.79 16.20
N SER A 648 -2.36 30.49 16.00
CA SER A 648 -2.76 29.55 14.95
C SER A 648 -2.46 30.17 13.59
N TRP A 649 -2.06 29.35 12.63
CA TRP A 649 -1.65 29.82 11.32
C TRP A 649 -2.14 28.87 10.23
N THR A 650 -2.07 29.33 8.98
CA THR A 650 -2.41 28.50 7.83
C THR A 650 -1.35 28.52 6.75
N ALA A 651 -1.22 27.42 6.01
CA ALA A 651 -0.46 27.33 4.76
C ALA A 651 -1.38 26.75 3.68
N THR A 652 -1.52 27.45 2.57
CA THR A 652 -2.35 26.98 1.45
C THR A 652 -1.45 26.49 0.32
N VAL A 653 -1.64 25.25 -0.12
CA VAL A 653 -0.99 24.69 -1.30
C VAL A 653 -2.05 24.39 -2.35
N LEU A 654 -1.86 24.92 -3.55
CA LEU A 654 -2.81 24.76 -4.66
C LEU A 654 -2.13 24.03 -5.82
N GLN A 655 -2.82 23.03 -6.37
CA GLN A 655 -2.37 22.35 -7.58
C GLN A 655 -2.54 23.27 -8.78
N THR A 656 -1.44 23.91 -9.15
CA THR A 656 -1.28 24.78 -10.32
C THR A 656 -0.18 24.20 -11.19
N CYS A 657 -0.27 24.41 -12.50
CA CYS A 657 0.76 23.96 -13.42
C CYS A 657 2.06 24.70 -13.10
N ALA A 658 3.13 23.96 -12.82
CA ALA A 658 4.47 24.49 -12.58
C ALA A 658 5.23 24.78 -13.88
N LEU A 659 4.65 24.42 -15.03
CA LEU A 659 5.21 24.67 -16.37
C LEU A 659 4.45 25.80 -17.08
N PRO A 660 5.07 26.43 -18.09
CA PRO A 660 4.36 27.24 -19.06
C PRO A 660 3.24 26.44 -19.76
N ASP A 661 2.09 27.08 -20.04
CA ASP A 661 0.81 26.44 -20.40
C ASP A 661 0.84 25.41 -21.55
N ALA A 662 1.78 25.50 -22.49
CA ALA A 662 1.82 24.66 -23.69
C ALA A 662 2.42 23.25 -23.49
N GLY A 663 2.90 22.91 -22.28
CA GLY A 663 3.68 21.69 -22.04
C GLY A 663 3.09 20.66 -21.06
N ALA A 664 1.89 20.89 -20.49
CA ALA A 664 1.37 20.05 -19.42
C ALA A 664 0.70 18.75 -19.92
N ALA A 665 1.22 17.60 -19.51
CA ALA A 665 0.72 16.26 -19.85
C ALA A 665 -0.70 15.99 -19.30
N LEU A 666 -1.06 16.56 -18.14
CA LEU A 666 -2.40 16.42 -17.55
C LEU A 666 -3.44 17.39 -18.12
N GLY A 667 -2.98 18.38 -18.91
CA GLY A 667 -3.83 19.39 -19.54
C GLY A 667 -4.48 20.38 -18.55
N LYS A 668 -5.03 21.46 -19.11
CA LYS A 668 -5.63 22.57 -18.36
C LYS A 668 -6.75 22.13 -17.41
N ALA A 669 -7.59 21.19 -17.84
CA ALA A 669 -8.73 20.71 -17.06
C ALA A 669 -8.35 20.06 -15.72
N TRP A 670 -7.11 19.57 -15.57
CA TRP A 670 -6.62 19.08 -14.28
C TRP A 670 -6.54 20.21 -13.26
N TYR A 671 -6.01 21.35 -13.67
CA TYR A 671 -5.75 22.52 -12.83
C TYR A 671 -6.97 23.43 -12.68
N ASP A 672 -7.90 23.42 -13.64
CA ASP A 672 -9.12 24.24 -13.60
C ASP A 672 -10.05 23.91 -12.43
N ARG A 673 -9.96 22.69 -11.88
CA ARG A 673 -10.68 22.32 -10.65
C ARG A 673 -10.15 23.05 -9.39
N ARG A 674 -8.98 23.69 -9.50
CA ARG A 674 -8.27 24.42 -8.45
C ARG A 674 -8.28 23.67 -7.12
N ILE A 675 -7.89 22.40 -7.17
CA ILE A 675 -7.82 21.54 -6.00
C ILE A 675 -6.54 21.83 -5.23
N GLY A 676 -6.64 21.87 -3.92
CA GLY A 676 -5.52 22.10 -3.03
C GLY A 676 -5.80 21.63 -1.62
N VAL A 677 -4.91 22.00 -0.72
CA VAL A 677 -5.06 21.76 0.71
C VAL A 677 -4.65 23.00 1.49
N ARG A 678 -5.49 23.39 2.44
CA ARG A 678 -5.15 24.36 3.46
C ARG A 678 -4.79 23.60 4.72
N VAL A 679 -3.57 23.78 5.20
CA VAL A 679 -3.12 23.27 6.48
C VAL A 679 -3.38 24.35 7.51
N HIS A 680 -4.18 24.08 8.52
CA HIS A 680 -4.27 24.90 9.73
C HIS A 680 -3.45 24.23 10.81
N MET A 681 -2.73 24.98 11.62
CA MET A 681 -2.02 24.41 12.77
C MET A 681 -2.08 25.33 13.98
N LEU A 682 -2.26 24.73 15.15
CA LEU A 682 -2.21 25.44 16.43
C LEU A 682 -0.76 25.78 16.78
N GLY A 683 -0.49 27.05 17.07
CA GLY A 683 0.83 27.53 17.48
C GLY A 683 1.16 27.20 18.94
N GLU A 684 2.45 26.93 19.20
CA GLU A 684 3.05 26.84 20.54
C GLU A 684 4.25 27.80 20.64
N PRO A 685 4.68 28.22 21.85
CA PRO A 685 5.89 29.02 22.01
C PRO A 685 7.08 28.47 21.21
N GLY A 686 7.74 29.33 20.43
CA GLY A 686 8.87 28.93 19.59
C GLY A 686 8.51 28.20 18.29
N THR A 687 7.23 28.13 17.91
CA THR A 687 6.83 27.56 16.60
C THR A 687 7.33 28.44 15.46
N VAL A 688 8.12 27.83 14.58
CA VAL A 688 8.52 28.40 13.29
C VAL A 688 8.02 27.48 12.18
N ALA A 689 7.27 28.03 11.23
CA ALA A 689 6.80 27.28 10.07
C ALA A 689 7.56 27.70 8.81
N TYR A 690 7.74 26.75 7.90
CA TYR A 690 8.39 26.93 6.62
C TYR A 690 7.55 26.31 5.51
N ALA A 691 7.58 26.92 4.34
CA ALA A 691 7.07 26.31 3.12
C ALA A 691 8.07 26.51 1.99
N GLY A 692 8.27 25.50 1.17
CA GLY A 692 9.20 25.57 0.05
C GLY A 692 8.98 24.45 -0.94
N ARG A 693 9.50 24.63 -2.16
CA ARG A 693 9.41 23.61 -3.19
C ARG A 693 10.21 22.38 -2.77
N SER A 694 9.58 21.21 -2.80
CA SER A 694 10.24 19.95 -2.45
C SER A 694 11.38 19.60 -3.44
N PRO A 695 12.38 18.82 -3.01
CA PRO A 695 13.38 18.25 -3.90
C PRO A 695 12.75 17.44 -5.05
N VAL A 696 13.49 17.34 -6.15
CA VAL A 696 13.07 16.64 -7.38
C VAL A 696 14.08 15.56 -7.76
N SER A 697 13.66 14.51 -8.49
CA SER A 697 14.61 13.56 -9.08
C SER A 697 15.56 14.27 -10.03
N ARG A 698 16.71 13.63 -10.29
CA ARG A 698 17.63 14.06 -11.33
C ARG A 698 16.90 14.06 -12.68
N SER A 699 16.98 15.19 -13.39
CA SER A 699 16.55 15.31 -14.79
C SER A 699 17.57 14.67 -15.76
N GLN A 700 18.84 14.58 -15.36
CA GLN A 700 19.90 13.94 -16.14
C GLN A 700 20.23 12.54 -15.62
N GLY A 701 20.48 11.61 -16.54
CA GLY A 701 20.98 10.28 -16.21
C GLY A 701 22.26 10.39 -15.39
N GLY A 702 22.29 9.80 -14.19
CA GLY A 702 23.54 9.64 -13.45
C GLY A 702 24.54 8.77 -14.23
N LYS A 703 25.79 8.71 -13.75
CA LYS A 703 26.86 7.86 -14.32
C LYS A 703 26.50 6.37 -14.37
N GLU A 704 25.48 5.92 -13.65
CA GLU A 704 24.99 4.54 -13.70
C GLU A 704 24.09 4.33 -14.93
N GLN A 705 24.63 3.66 -15.95
CA GLN A 705 23.82 3.12 -17.04
C GLN A 705 22.79 2.13 -16.46
N ASN A 706 21.51 2.30 -16.81
CA ASN A 706 20.44 1.31 -16.62
C ASN A 706 19.83 1.13 -15.21
N LYS A 707 20.00 2.07 -14.27
CA LYS A 707 19.27 2.05 -12.99
C LYS A 707 18.39 3.29 -12.80
N GLY A 708 17.08 3.05 -12.67
CA GLY A 708 16.05 4.06 -12.42
C GLY A 708 15.30 4.50 -13.67
N GLU A 709 13.99 4.68 -13.55
CA GLU A 709 13.19 5.33 -14.60
C GLU A 709 13.68 6.76 -14.80
N ARG A 710 14.21 7.03 -16.00
CA ARG A 710 14.43 8.38 -16.48
C ARG A 710 13.06 8.92 -16.86
N SER A 711 12.40 9.63 -15.95
CA SER A 711 11.33 10.52 -16.38
C SER A 711 12.00 11.77 -16.93
N GLU A 712 12.05 11.87 -18.26
CA GLU A 712 12.43 13.12 -18.95
C GLU A 712 11.32 14.17 -18.85
N LEU A 713 10.15 13.77 -18.35
CA LEU A 713 9.02 14.66 -18.18
C LEU A 713 9.23 15.60 -16.98
N PRO A 714 9.06 16.90 -17.17
CA PRO A 714 9.17 17.86 -16.08
C PRO A 714 8.05 17.64 -15.03
N ASN A 715 8.33 18.01 -13.78
CA ASN A 715 7.36 17.92 -12.70
C ASN A 715 6.33 19.07 -12.79
N GLU A 716 5.28 18.89 -13.57
CA GLU A 716 4.25 19.91 -13.80
C GLU A 716 3.27 20.14 -12.65
N VAL A 717 3.08 19.17 -11.75
CA VAL A 717 2.21 19.37 -10.57
C VAL A 717 2.99 20.04 -9.43
N GLY A 718 4.31 20.22 -9.61
CA GLY A 718 5.17 20.89 -8.65
C GLY A 718 5.32 20.10 -7.36
N GLY A 719 5.29 20.78 -6.22
CA GLY A 719 5.41 20.16 -4.92
C GLY A 719 5.89 21.08 -3.84
N THR A 720 5.19 21.06 -2.72
CA THR A 720 5.49 21.93 -1.59
C THR A 720 5.68 21.09 -0.34
N THR A 721 6.83 21.26 0.30
CA THR A 721 7.05 20.79 1.68
C THR A 721 6.60 21.91 2.61
N VAL A 722 5.67 21.59 3.51
CA VAL A 722 5.35 22.42 4.67
C VAL A 722 6.03 21.78 5.87
N LEU A 723 6.87 22.53 6.58
CA LEU A 723 7.68 22.07 7.71
C LEU A 723 7.46 22.98 8.91
N VAL A 724 7.38 22.40 10.11
CA VAL A 724 7.16 23.15 11.34
C VAL A 724 8.17 22.70 12.38
N SER A 725 8.98 23.63 12.88
CA SER A 725 10.04 23.36 13.83
C SER A 725 9.70 23.91 15.22
N ARG A 726 10.00 23.12 16.25
CA ARG A 726 9.91 23.50 17.67
C ARG A 726 11.10 22.92 18.42
N THR A 727 11.73 23.72 19.29
CA THR A 727 12.76 23.24 20.22
C THR A 727 12.23 23.27 21.65
N THR A 728 11.86 22.11 22.18
CA THR A 728 11.15 21.96 23.47
C THR A 728 11.30 20.53 24.00
N PRO A 729 11.17 20.28 25.31
CA PRO A 729 11.10 18.90 25.82
C PRO A 729 9.86 18.15 25.33
N ALA A 730 8.72 18.81 25.21
CA ALA A 730 7.47 18.20 24.76
C ALA A 730 6.63 19.16 23.90
N THR A 731 5.87 18.60 22.96
CA THR A 731 5.00 19.38 22.05
C THR A 731 3.86 18.52 21.50
N VAL A 732 2.79 19.17 21.05
CA VAL A 732 1.74 18.55 20.22
C VAL A 732 1.63 19.33 18.91
N PHE A 733 1.99 18.69 17.80
CA PHE A 733 1.63 19.21 16.48
C PHE A 733 0.17 18.86 16.23
N ALA A 734 -0.72 19.83 16.42
CA ALA A 734 -2.14 19.74 16.09
C ALA A 734 -2.38 20.40 14.73
N ALA A 735 -2.50 19.60 13.68
CA ALA A 735 -2.71 20.05 12.30
C ALA A 735 -4.10 19.64 11.80
N LEU A 736 -4.76 20.53 11.05
CA LEU A 736 -5.97 20.26 10.31
C LEU A 736 -5.66 20.39 8.82
N HIS A 737 -5.83 19.29 8.09
CA HIS A 737 -5.66 19.22 6.65
C HIS A 737 -7.02 19.33 5.99
N GLU A 738 -7.25 20.44 5.32
CA GLU A 738 -8.50 20.78 4.66
C GLU A 738 -8.31 20.75 3.14
N PRO A 739 -8.60 19.62 2.46
CA PRO A 739 -8.73 19.60 1.02
C PRO A 739 -9.83 20.56 0.58
N PHE A 740 -9.59 21.32 -0.48
CA PHE A 740 -10.57 22.22 -1.07
C PHE A 740 -10.57 22.13 -2.59
N LYS A 741 -11.69 22.54 -3.19
CA LYS A 741 -11.92 22.65 -4.64
C LYS A 741 -12.34 24.08 -4.97
N ASP A 742 -12.11 24.52 -6.20
CA ASP A 742 -12.48 25.85 -6.69
C ASP A 742 -11.94 27.01 -5.83
N THR A 743 -10.77 26.86 -5.19
CA THR A 743 -10.21 27.86 -4.25
C THR A 743 -11.11 28.23 -3.07
N ARG A 744 -12.03 27.36 -2.65
CA ARG A 744 -12.99 27.61 -1.56
C ARG A 744 -12.78 26.67 -0.35
N PRO A 745 -11.80 26.96 0.52
CA PRO A 745 -11.77 26.42 1.87
C PRO A 745 -13.05 26.78 2.62
N ILE A 746 -13.62 25.82 3.32
CA ILE A 746 -14.85 25.92 4.11
C ILE A 746 -14.60 26.06 5.61
N ILE A 747 -13.38 25.81 6.09
CA ILE A 747 -12.98 25.96 7.49
C ILE A 747 -12.53 27.41 7.73
N GLU A 748 -13.23 28.06 8.64
CA GLU A 748 -12.97 29.44 9.05
C GLU A 748 -11.93 29.48 10.18
N SER A 749 -12.03 28.57 11.14
CA SER A 749 -11.10 28.55 12.29
C SER A 749 -10.83 27.15 12.82
N PHE A 750 -9.61 26.98 13.31
CA PHE A 750 -9.15 25.85 14.10
C PHE A 750 -8.45 26.40 15.34
N ARG A 751 -9.01 26.12 16.52
CA ARG A 751 -8.53 26.68 17.80
C ARG A 751 -8.35 25.61 18.86
N CYS A 752 -7.44 25.84 19.79
CA CYS A 752 -7.28 25.03 20.99
C CYS A 752 -8.37 25.40 22.01
N VAL A 753 -9.12 24.42 22.51
CA VAL A 753 -9.95 24.60 23.71
C VAL A 753 -9.04 24.51 24.93
N GLN A 754 -8.31 23.41 25.05
CA GLN A 754 -7.25 23.23 26.05
C GLN A 754 -6.30 22.13 25.61
N GLN A 755 -5.03 22.26 25.99
CA GLN A 755 -4.00 21.24 25.82
C GLN A 755 -3.26 21.04 27.15
N THR A 756 -3.05 19.79 27.51
CA THR A 756 -2.21 19.36 28.63
C THR A 756 -1.20 18.31 28.15
N ALA A 757 -0.30 17.85 29.03
CA ALA A 757 0.57 16.72 28.70
C ALA A 757 -0.21 15.41 28.45
N GLU A 758 -1.44 15.31 28.95
CA GLU A 758 -2.25 14.10 28.87
C GLU A 758 -3.22 14.08 27.69
N GLY A 759 -3.55 15.24 27.10
CA GLY A 759 -4.52 15.29 26.02
C GLY A 759 -4.75 16.69 25.47
N VAL A 760 -5.51 16.74 24.39
CA VAL A 760 -5.87 17.98 23.69
C VAL A 760 -7.35 17.95 23.30
N ALA A 761 -8.00 19.11 23.44
CA ALA A 761 -9.31 19.40 22.90
C ALA A 761 -9.18 20.59 21.94
N ALA A 762 -9.65 20.41 20.71
CA ALA A 762 -9.62 21.44 19.67
C ALA A 762 -11.01 21.64 19.06
N ALA A 763 -11.31 22.87 18.66
CA ALA A 763 -12.54 23.23 17.98
C ALA A 763 -12.26 23.58 16.51
N VAL A 764 -13.09 23.03 15.63
CA VAL A 764 -13.07 23.32 14.19
C VAL A 764 -14.39 23.96 13.83
N ARG A 765 -14.35 25.16 13.24
CA ARG A 765 -15.55 25.87 12.80
C ARG A 765 -15.46 26.18 11.31
N GLY A 766 -16.49 25.78 10.59
CA GLY A 766 -16.72 26.14 9.21
C GLY A 766 -17.27 27.56 9.07
N GLY A 767 -16.99 28.19 7.93
CA GLY A 767 -17.58 29.47 7.58
C GLY A 767 -19.09 29.39 7.30
N PRO A 768 -19.73 30.52 6.94
CA PRO A 768 -21.16 30.56 6.67
C PRO A 768 -21.63 29.47 5.68
N GLY A 769 -22.66 28.71 6.06
CA GLY A 769 -23.22 27.61 5.26
C GLY A 769 -22.45 26.28 5.33
N SER A 770 -21.29 26.24 5.99
CA SER A 770 -20.57 24.99 6.24
C SER A 770 -21.26 24.16 7.34
N PRO A 771 -21.36 22.83 7.18
CA PRO A 771 -21.90 21.96 8.23
C PRO A 771 -20.89 21.70 9.36
N VAL A 772 -19.69 22.27 9.29
CA VAL A 772 -18.60 21.98 10.22
C VAL A 772 -18.73 22.86 11.46
N ASN A 773 -18.98 22.25 12.60
CA ASN A 773 -18.79 22.85 13.91
C ASN A 773 -18.49 21.71 14.87
N ASP A 774 -17.20 21.39 14.96
CA ASP A 774 -16.75 20.13 15.53
C ASP A 774 -15.85 20.37 16.76
N ARG A 775 -15.83 19.40 17.68
CA ARG A 775 -14.86 19.32 18.77
C ARG A 775 -14.13 17.98 18.68
N LEU A 776 -12.81 18.04 18.70
CA LEU A 776 -11.90 16.91 18.58
C LEU A 776 -11.17 16.75 19.90
N LEU A 777 -11.33 15.59 20.54
CA LEU A 777 -10.76 15.33 21.86
C LEU A 777 -9.96 14.05 21.81
N VAL A 778 -8.71 14.10 22.25
CA VAL A 778 -7.85 12.91 22.32
C VAL A 778 -7.01 12.94 23.60
N ARG A 779 -6.94 11.78 24.25
CA ARG A 779 -6.04 11.50 25.36
C ARG A 779 -4.83 10.72 24.86
N PHE A 780 -3.65 11.12 25.31
CA PHE A 780 -2.36 10.50 24.99
C PHE A 780 -1.88 9.57 26.11
N GLY A 781 -0.87 8.75 25.81
CA GLY A 781 -0.20 7.89 26.78
C GLY A 781 -1.00 6.65 27.23
N ASP A 782 -0.50 5.93 28.24
CA ASP A 782 -1.07 4.64 28.70
C ASP A 782 -2.39 4.81 29.47
N ARG A 783 -2.59 5.99 30.07
CA ARG A 783 -3.79 6.29 30.85
C ARG A 783 -4.96 6.73 29.99
N TYR A 784 -4.93 6.43 28.69
CA TYR A 784 -5.96 6.89 27.77
C TYR A 784 -7.36 6.44 28.18
N GLY A 785 -7.54 5.25 28.78
CA GLY A 785 -8.85 4.77 29.24
C GLY A 785 -9.40 5.47 30.49
N GLN A 786 -8.61 6.33 31.15
CA GLN A 786 -9.08 7.11 32.30
C GLN A 786 -9.81 8.38 31.84
N PRO A 787 -10.71 8.94 32.66
CA PRO A 787 -11.33 10.24 32.36
C PRO A 787 -10.33 11.40 32.50
N LEU A 788 -10.38 12.34 31.56
CA LEU A 788 -9.64 13.60 31.53
C LEU A 788 -10.64 14.72 31.28
N THR A 789 -10.60 15.78 32.08
CA THR A 789 -11.40 16.99 31.87
C THR A 789 -10.55 18.07 31.22
N LEU A 790 -11.00 18.56 30.07
CA LEU A 790 -10.41 19.71 29.39
C LEU A 790 -11.46 20.83 29.27
N ALA A 791 -11.10 22.05 29.67
CA ALA A 791 -11.99 23.20 29.71
C ALA A 791 -11.29 24.49 29.24
N GLY A 792 -12.02 25.31 28.50
CA GLY A 792 -11.56 26.58 27.96
C GLY A 792 -12.68 27.30 27.21
N GLU A 793 -12.65 28.64 27.21
CA GLU A 793 -13.59 29.49 26.48
C GLU A 793 -15.08 29.21 26.78
N GLY A 794 -15.39 28.81 28.02
CA GLY A 794 -16.75 28.50 28.45
C GLY A 794 -17.28 27.13 27.98
N GLU A 795 -16.41 26.29 27.41
CA GLU A 795 -16.66 24.89 27.10
C GLU A 795 -15.88 23.98 28.06
N SER A 796 -16.42 22.80 28.37
CA SER A 796 -15.72 21.77 29.14
C SER A 796 -16.11 20.38 28.66
N PHE A 797 -15.17 19.44 28.71
CA PHE A 797 -15.38 18.07 28.27
C PHE A 797 -14.63 17.11 29.18
N THR A 798 -15.34 16.15 29.75
CA THR A 798 -14.76 15.00 30.46
C THR A 798 -14.91 13.78 29.58
N PHE A 799 -13.80 13.19 29.15
CA PHE A 799 -13.79 12.05 28.24
C PHE A 799 -12.65 11.09 28.57
N ALA A 800 -12.73 9.86 28.07
CA ALA A 800 -11.58 8.96 28.00
C ALA A 800 -11.32 8.58 26.55
N ASP A 801 -10.09 8.12 26.27
CA ASP A 801 -9.56 7.72 24.96
C ASP A 801 -9.62 8.86 23.93
N ARG A 802 -10.81 9.09 23.39
CA ARG A 802 -11.16 10.11 22.42
C ARG A 802 -12.64 10.43 22.47
N ALA A 803 -12.98 11.63 22.01
CA ALA A 803 -14.34 11.99 21.64
C ALA A 803 -14.33 12.92 20.41
N TYR A 804 -15.39 12.85 19.63
CA TYR A 804 -15.69 13.73 18.52
C TYR A 804 -17.11 14.22 18.67
N VAL A 805 -17.32 15.53 18.63
CA VAL A 805 -18.64 16.16 18.77
C VAL A 805 -18.90 16.99 17.51
N ARG A 806 -20.02 16.77 16.82
CA ARG A 806 -20.51 17.61 15.72
C ARG A 806 -21.77 18.34 16.15
N ILE A 807 -21.81 19.64 15.88
CA ILE A 807 -22.84 20.56 16.37
C ILE A 807 -23.62 21.10 15.16
N ALA A 808 -24.88 20.69 15.05
CA ALA A 808 -25.86 21.26 14.14
C ALA A 808 -26.91 22.08 14.92
N PRO A 809 -27.71 22.93 14.27
CA PRO A 809 -28.69 23.80 14.95
C PRO A 809 -29.72 23.04 15.80
N ASP A 810 -30.12 21.85 15.36
CA ASP A 810 -31.16 21.02 15.96
C ASP A 810 -30.62 19.70 16.54
N ARG A 811 -29.32 19.43 16.37
CA ARG A 811 -28.73 18.13 16.70
C ARG A 811 -27.26 18.25 17.10
N VAL A 812 -26.86 17.55 18.16
CA VAL A 812 -25.46 17.34 18.54
C VAL A 812 -25.16 15.84 18.49
N ASP A 813 -24.24 15.45 17.62
CA ASP A 813 -23.77 14.06 17.49
C ASP A 813 -22.41 13.88 18.14
N VAL A 814 -22.31 12.92 19.03
CA VAL A 814 -21.08 12.54 19.72
C VAL A 814 -20.69 11.13 19.32
N SER A 815 -19.40 10.94 19.07
CA SER A 815 -18.78 9.66 18.84
C SER A 815 -17.57 9.52 19.78
N GLY A 816 -17.50 8.44 20.56
CA GLY A 816 -16.42 8.16 21.53
C GLY A 816 -16.89 8.04 22.99
N ASP A 817 -15.94 8.06 23.93
CA ASP A 817 -16.19 7.95 25.37
C ASP A 817 -16.24 9.35 26.00
N LEU A 818 -17.31 10.09 25.65
CA LEU A 818 -17.66 11.36 26.30
C LEU A 818 -18.52 11.08 27.54
N ARG A 819 -18.10 11.59 28.70
CA ARG A 819 -18.74 11.32 29.99
C ARG A 819 -19.46 12.53 30.57
N ALA A 820 -18.89 13.73 30.38
CA ALA A 820 -19.54 14.99 30.73
C ALA A 820 -19.17 16.07 29.74
N MET A 821 -20.04 17.07 29.56
CA MET A 821 -19.82 18.15 28.61
C MET A 821 -20.60 19.40 29.01
N THR A 822 -19.96 20.56 28.88
CA THR A 822 -20.59 21.87 28.78
C THR A 822 -20.24 22.46 27.42
N LEU A 823 -21.25 22.69 26.58
CA LEU A 823 -21.06 23.11 25.19
C LEU A 823 -21.96 24.28 24.82
N ALA A 824 -21.38 25.33 24.25
CA ALA A 824 -22.16 26.43 23.69
C ALA A 824 -22.92 25.95 22.44
N VAL A 825 -24.24 26.18 22.41
CA VAL A 825 -25.11 25.78 21.29
C VAL A 825 -26.12 26.87 20.95
N SER A 826 -26.53 26.95 19.69
CA SER A 826 -27.70 27.73 19.29
C SER A 826 -28.96 26.89 19.45
N GLY A 827 -29.99 27.40 20.13
CA GLY A 827 -31.25 26.68 20.32
C GLY A 827 -31.16 25.54 21.34
N LYS A 828 -32.02 24.53 21.21
CA LYS A 828 -32.10 23.35 22.10
C LYS A 828 -31.92 22.06 21.30
N PRO A 829 -30.72 21.79 20.78
CA PRO A 829 -30.50 20.63 19.93
C PRO A 829 -30.66 19.31 20.71
N ALA A 830 -31.13 18.26 20.02
CA ALA A 830 -31.16 16.92 20.57
C ALA A 830 -29.74 16.33 20.63
N LEU A 831 -29.39 15.65 21.73
CA LEU A 831 -28.09 15.03 21.91
C LEU A 831 -28.12 13.54 21.56
N PHE A 832 -27.20 13.11 20.71
CA PHE A 832 -26.96 11.72 20.39
C PHE A 832 -25.53 11.34 20.74
N VAL A 833 -25.34 10.30 21.55
CA VAL A 833 -24.02 9.77 21.90
C VAL A 833 -23.91 8.35 21.37
N ASN A 834 -22.96 8.12 20.47
CA ASN A 834 -22.75 6.86 19.76
C ASN A 834 -24.04 6.35 19.09
N GLY A 835 -24.78 7.27 18.45
CA GLY A 835 -26.03 6.99 17.75
C GLY A 835 -27.28 6.86 18.66
N GLN A 836 -27.13 6.95 19.99
CA GLN A 836 -28.23 6.83 20.94
C GLN A 836 -28.64 8.20 21.49
N HIS A 837 -29.94 8.51 21.48
CA HIS A 837 -30.46 9.71 22.11
C HIS A 837 -30.12 9.73 23.61
N ARG A 838 -29.65 10.87 24.11
CA ARG A 838 -29.34 11.10 25.53
C ARG A 838 -30.03 12.35 26.01
N GLU A 839 -30.56 12.29 27.23
CA GLU A 839 -31.06 13.49 27.90
C GLU A 839 -29.89 14.43 28.20
N ALA A 840 -30.12 15.71 27.95
CA ALA A 840 -29.18 16.78 28.21
C ALA A 840 -29.93 17.97 28.83
N ARG A 841 -29.30 18.65 29.78
CA ARG A 841 -29.85 19.88 30.36
C ARG A 841 -29.47 21.06 29.48
N TYR A 842 -30.37 22.04 29.38
CA TYR A 842 -30.10 23.29 28.70
C TYR A 842 -30.14 24.44 29.71
N LEU A 843 -29.03 25.16 29.82
CA LEU A 843 -28.89 26.27 30.76
C LEU A 843 -28.13 27.40 30.07
N GLU A 844 -28.74 28.59 29.97
CA GLU A 844 -28.08 29.82 29.50
C GLU A 844 -27.33 29.69 28.16
N GLY A 845 -27.95 29.07 27.14
CA GLY A 845 -27.27 28.90 25.83
C GLY A 845 -26.31 27.72 25.76
N ARG A 846 -26.26 26.87 26.80
CA ARG A 846 -25.33 25.73 26.88
C ARG A 846 -26.07 24.41 26.99
N LEU A 847 -25.57 23.42 26.27
CA LEU A 847 -25.95 22.02 26.38
C LEU A 847 -25.05 21.34 27.41
N LEU A 848 -25.66 20.69 28.39
CA LEU A 848 -25.00 20.01 29.50
C LEU A 848 -25.28 18.51 29.45
N LEU A 849 -24.22 17.70 29.42
CA LEU A 849 -24.25 16.24 29.60
C LEU A 849 -23.50 15.89 30.88
N GLY A 850 -24.08 15.02 31.71
CA GLY A 850 -23.53 14.66 33.02
C GLY A 850 -24.04 15.54 34.17
N GLU A 851 -23.54 15.26 35.38
CA GLU A 851 -23.85 16.01 36.61
C GLU A 851 -23.36 17.46 36.59
#